data_AF-A0A0D3FBX6-F1
#
_entry.id   AF-A0A0D3FBX6-F1
#
_cell.length_a   1.000
_cell.length_b   1.000
_cell.length_c   1.000
_cell.angle_alpha   90.00
_cell.angle_beta   90.00
_cell.angle_gamma   90.00
#
_symmetry.space_group_name_H-M   'P 1'
#
loop_
_entity.id
_entity.type
_entity.pdbx_description
1 polymer ?
#
loop_
_entity_poly.entity_id
_entity_poly.type
_entity_poly.pdbx_seq_one_letter_code
_entity_poly.pdbx_strand_id
1 'polypeptide(L)'
;MSSNFEANNNNGEKQLVCVTGAGGFIGSWVVKELLIRGYHVRGTARDPADSKNAHLLELEGADQRLSLCRADVLDAASLRAAFSGCHGVFHVASPVSNDPDLVPVAVEGTRNVINAAADMGVRRVVFTSSYGAVHMNPSRSPDAVLDETCWSDYEFCKQTDNLYCCAKMMAEMTATEEAAKRGLELAVVVPSMTMGPMLQQTLNFSSNHVARYLMGTKKSYPNAVAAYVDVRDVARAHVLLYERPEARGRYLCIGTVLHRAELLRMLRELFPQYPATAKCEDDGKPMAKPYKFSNQRLKDLGLEFTPLRKSLHEAVLCMQQKGHLPLIYPVPKPTQQLIKLFNMSCNSTEVAANDGSSNGGEKQQQQEQVVCVTGAGGFIGSWVVKELLLRGYRVRGTARDPSKNAHLLALEGADERLTLCRADVLDFASLRAAFAGCHGVFHVASPVSNDPNLVPTAVEGTRNVMNAAADMGVLRVVFTSSYGAVHMNPNRSPDAVLDESCWSDPEFCRQTDVYCYAKTMAEKAAEEEAAKRGVQLSVVLPCVTVGPILQPAINTSINHVVRYLTGAAPTYPNAVAAYVDVRDVARAHVLVYERHDARGRYLCIGAVLHRAHLLQMLKELFPQYPVTSKCEDEGNQMVKPYKFSNQRLRDLGLEFTPLRKSLHEAIECLQRKGHLPVVTVAQQRACFSASPSSSPYMSSISKANDNNGDQKRQQQQPQQLVCVTGAGGFIGSWVVRELLLRGYRVRATVRDPADRKNAHLLALEGADERLSLRRADVLDFDGLLAVFAGCHGVFHVACPLSNRDPELMAVAVEGTRNVMKAAADMGVRRVVFTSSYGAVHMNPNRSPDAVLDETCWSDPEFCRQKDMYCYAKTMAEMAATEEAAKRGLELAVVVPSMTMGPMLQRALNLSSTHVANYLTGAKKSYPNAVAAYVDVRDVARAHALVYERHDARGRYLCIGAVLHRAQLLQMLMDLFPQYTIAAKCDDKGKPMVKPYEFSNQRLKDLGLEFTPLRKSLYDAVMCMQRNGHLPVVLP
;
A
#
# COMPACT_ATOMS: atom_id res chain seq x y z
N MET A 1 -32.77 5.88 59.36
CA MET A 1 -33.71 5.64 58.25
C MET A 1 -32.91 5.02 57.12
N SER A 2 -33.02 3.71 57.02
CA SER A 2 -32.34 2.89 56.01
C SER A 2 -33.10 3.04 54.69
N SER A 3 -32.48 3.63 53.67
CA SER A 3 -33.06 3.65 52.32
C SER A 3 -32.27 2.72 51.42
N ASN A 4 -32.96 1.63 51.05
CA ASN A 4 -32.61 0.59 50.11
C ASN A 4 -31.88 1.10 48.85
N PHE A 5 -30.66 0.61 48.61
CA PHE A 5 -30.16 0.43 47.25
C PHE A 5 -30.60 -0.97 46.80
N GLU A 6 -31.79 -1.04 46.24
CA GLU A 6 -32.28 -2.23 45.55
C GLU A 6 -31.38 -2.54 44.35
N ALA A 7 -30.90 -3.79 44.31
CA ALA A 7 -30.27 -4.39 43.17
C ALA A 7 -31.28 -4.46 42.02
N ASN A 8 -31.22 -3.48 41.11
CA ASN A 8 -32.00 -3.51 39.89
C ASN A 8 -31.39 -4.54 38.93
N ASN A 9 -31.96 -5.74 38.95
CA ASN A 9 -31.94 -6.67 37.84
C ASN A 9 -32.74 -6.04 36.70
N ASN A 10 -32.10 -5.56 35.62
CA ASN A 10 -32.79 -5.21 34.38
C ASN A 10 -31.83 -5.21 33.18
N ASN A 11 -32.06 -6.17 32.26
CA ASN A 11 -31.56 -6.32 30.88
C ASN A 11 -30.03 -6.36 30.67
N GLY A 12 -29.54 -7.34 29.91
CA GLY A 12 -28.12 -7.60 29.63
C GLY A 12 -27.35 -6.53 28.83
N GLU A 13 -27.75 -5.26 28.88
CA GLU A 13 -27.04 -4.14 28.26
C GLU A 13 -26.08 -3.48 29.25
N LYS A 14 -24.78 -3.41 28.89
CA LYS A 14 -23.80 -2.69 29.73
C LYS A 14 -23.98 -1.18 29.62
N GLN A 15 -23.72 -0.51 30.75
CA GLN A 15 -23.92 0.93 30.99
C GLN A 15 -23.12 1.84 30.05
N LEU A 16 -23.54 3.10 29.96
CA LEU A 16 -22.84 4.16 29.23
C LEU A 16 -21.61 4.66 30.00
N VAL A 17 -20.45 4.70 29.33
CA VAL A 17 -19.21 5.28 29.85
C VAL A 17 -18.65 6.33 28.90
N CYS A 18 -17.89 7.29 29.42
CA CYS A 18 -17.25 8.33 28.60
C CYS A 18 -15.74 8.12 28.53
N VAL A 19 -15.13 8.30 27.35
CA VAL A 19 -13.68 8.29 27.16
C VAL A 19 -13.24 9.66 26.65
N THR A 20 -12.48 10.39 27.48
CA THR A 20 -11.91 11.66 27.05
C THR A 20 -10.70 11.43 26.13
N GLY A 21 -10.55 12.23 25.08
CA GLY A 21 -9.43 12.07 24.14
C GLY A 21 -9.52 10.77 23.34
N ALA A 22 -10.74 10.34 23.00
CA ALA A 22 -11.04 9.06 22.38
C ALA A 22 -10.28 8.81 21.07
N GLY A 23 -10.04 9.84 20.25
CA GLY A 23 -9.28 9.70 19.00
C GLY A 23 -7.76 9.59 19.15
N GLY A 24 -7.24 9.61 20.39
CA GLY A 24 -5.82 9.48 20.69
C GLY A 24 -5.32 8.04 20.69
N PHE A 25 -4.01 7.85 20.82
CA PHE A 25 -3.40 6.51 20.74
C PHE A 25 -3.92 5.55 21.83
N ILE A 26 -3.80 5.91 23.12
CA ILE A 26 -4.35 5.08 24.21
C ILE A 26 -5.88 5.14 24.21
N GLY A 27 -6.46 6.33 23.98
CA GLY A 27 -7.91 6.54 24.02
C GLY A 27 -8.69 5.63 23.07
N SER A 28 -8.21 5.47 21.83
CA SER A 28 -8.87 4.63 20.82
C SER A 28 -8.84 3.15 21.17
N TRP A 29 -7.77 2.67 21.80
CA TRP A 29 -7.70 1.30 22.32
C TRP A 29 -8.58 1.09 23.55
N VAL A 30 -8.71 2.09 24.44
CA VAL A 30 -9.67 2.04 25.55
C VAL A 30 -11.10 1.97 25.03
N VAL A 31 -11.46 2.78 24.02
CA VAL A 31 -12.76 2.70 23.34
C VAL A 31 -12.97 1.30 22.76
N LYS A 32 -11.98 0.77 22.02
CA LYS A 32 -12.05 -0.57 21.43
C LYS A 32 -12.28 -1.66 22.48
N GLU A 33 -11.52 -1.66 23.57
CA GLU A 33 -11.67 -2.64 24.65
C GLU A 33 -13.06 -2.55 25.32
N LEU A 34 -13.57 -1.34 25.55
CA LEU A 34 -14.91 -1.13 26.10
C LEU A 34 -16.01 -1.65 25.16
N LEU A 35 -15.89 -1.39 23.86
CA LEU A 35 -16.81 -1.91 22.85
C LEU A 35 -16.77 -3.43 22.80
N ILE A 36 -15.59 -4.06 22.81
CA ILE A 36 -15.46 -5.53 22.86
C ILE A 36 -16.17 -6.10 24.10
N ARG A 37 -16.09 -5.42 25.25
CA ARG A 37 -16.75 -5.84 26.49
C ARG A 37 -18.23 -5.50 26.59
N GLY A 38 -18.84 -4.97 25.54
CA GLY A 38 -20.29 -4.72 25.50
C GLY A 38 -20.74 -3.34 25.97
N TYR A 39 -19.84 -2.44 26.40
CA TYR A 39 -20.21 -1.11 26.88
C TYR A 39 -20.76 -0.21 25.77
N HIS A 40 -21.64 0.71 26.16
CA HIS A 40 -21.93 1.91 25.37
C HIS A 40 -20.87 2.97 25.68
N VAL A 41 -20.28 3.55 24.66
CA VAL A 41 -19.14 4.46 24.79
C VAL A 41 -19.49 5.82 24.20
N ARG A 42 -19.28 6.87 24.98
CA ARG A 42 -19.27 8.25 24.50
C ARG A 42 -17.83 8.74 24.43
N GLY A 43 -17.28 8.78 23.22
CA GLY A 43 -15.94 9.31 22.98
C GLY A 43 -15.97 10.84 22.84
N THR A 44 -15.05 11.54 23.50
CA THR A 44 -14.94 13.00 23.32
C THR A 44 -13.77 13.38 22.41
N ALA A 45 -13.98 14.38 21.56
CA ALA A 45 -12.93 15.06 20.82
C ALA A 45 -13.23 16.56 20.74
N ARG A 46 -12.22 17.42 20.52
CA ARG A 46 -12.43 18.86 20.32
C ARG A 46 -13.26 19.16 19.07
N ASP A 47 -13.06 18.36 18.03
CA ASP A 47 -13.89 18.32 16.83
C ASP A 47 -14.18 16.85 16.53
N PRO A 48 -15.42 16.37 16.79
CA PRO A 48 -15.83 15.00 16.49
C PRO A 48 -15.87 14.68 15.00
N ALA A 49 -16.17 15.67 14.15
CA ALA A 49 -16.31 15.49 12.71
C ALA A 49 -14.97 15.47 11.98
N ASP A 50 -13.88 15.81 12.67
CA ASP A 50 -12.53 15.72 12.14
C ASP A 50 -12.22 14.28 11.68
N SER A 51 -11.77 14.17 10.43
CA SER A 51 -11.42 12.90 9.79
C SER A 51 -10.38 12.09 10.57
N LYS A 52 -9.59 12.72 11.44
CA LYS A 52 -8.66 11.99 12.33
C LYS A 52 -9.36 10.99 13.25
N ASN A 53 -10.64 11.19 13.57
CA ASN A 53 -11.41 10.31 14.45
C ASN A 53 -12.12 9.17 13.68
N ALA A 54 -12.05 9.13 12.35
CA ALA A 54 -12.78 8.16 11.53
C ALA A 54 -12.49 6.71 11.93
N HIS A 55 -11.25 6.42 12.35
CA HIS A 55 -10.82 5.10 12.83
C HIS A 55 -11.61 4.57 14.04
N LEU A 56 -12.32 5.44 14.79
CA LEU A 56 -13.19 5.02 15.89
C LEU A 56 -14.52 4.47 15.39
N LEU A 57 -15.03 5.02 14.28
CA LEU A 57 -16.29 4.59 13.65
C LEU A 57 -16.14 3.27 12.90
N GLU A 58 -14.90 2.89 12.57
CA GLU A 58 -14.53 1.62 11.96
C GLU A 58 -14.40 0.47 12.98
N LEU A 59 -14.53 0.75 14.28
CA LEU A 59 -14.43 -0.27 15.32
C LEU A 59 -15.69 -1.14 15.34
N GLU A 60 -15.50 -2.44 15.59
CA GLU A 60 -16.61 -3.38 15.73
C GLU A 60 -17.55 -2.95 16.87
N GLY A 61 -18.85 -2.88 16.56
CA GLY A 61 -19.90 -2.41 17.46
C GLY A 61 -19.98 -0.89 17.65
N ALA A 62 -19.18 -0.09 16.93
CA ALA A 62 -19.21 1.37 17.03
C ALA A 62 -20.51 1.97 16.49
N ASP A 63 -21.05 1.42 15.40
CA ASP A 63 -22.31 1.83 14.78
C ASP A 63 -23.50 1.82 15.76
N GLN A 64 -23.49 0.86 16.70
CA GLN A 64 -24.56 0.67 17.67
C GLN A 64 -24.24 1.32 19.01
N ARG A 65 -22.98 1.29 19.45
CA ARG A 65 -22.61 1.56 20.84
C ARG A 65 -21.60 2.69 21.01
N LEU A 66 -21.09 3.30 19.94
CA LEU A 66 -20.20 4.46 20.03
C LEU A 66 -20.92 5.74 19.60
N SER A 67 -20.85 6.76 20.45
CA SER A 67 -21.21 8.13 20.09
C SER A 67 -20.00 9.06 20.27
N LEU A 68 -19.80 9.98 19.34
CA LEU A 68 -18.77 11.01 19.45
C LEU A 68 -19.40 12.35 19.78
N CYS A 69 -18.85 13.06 20.76
CA CYS A 69 -19.32 14.38 21.15
C CYS A 69 -18.17 15.37 21.33
N ARG A 70 -18.49 16.66 21.15
CA ARG A 70 -17.52 17.73 21.32
C ARG A 70 -17.30 17.96 22.81
N ALA A 71 -16.05 17.89 23.25
CA ALA A 71 -15.65 18.36 24.57
C ALA A 71 -14.24 18.94 24.54
N ASP A 72 -14.05 20.01 25.30
CA ASP A 72 -12.75 20.58 25.62
C ASP A 72 -12.52 20.44 27.13
N VAL A 73 -11.33 20.00 27.53
CA VAL A 73 -11.00 19.79 28.95
C VAL A 73 -10.95 21.11 29.73
N LEU A 74 -10.79 22.25 29.03
CA LEU A 74 -10.85 23.58 29.64
C LEU A 74 -12.26 24.18 29.64
N ASP A 75 -13.26 23.51 29.03
CA ASP A 75 -14.65 23.93 29.03
C ASP A 75 -15.48 22.98 29.89
N ALA A 76 -15.68 23.38 31.16
CA ALA A 76 -16.45 22.62 32.13
C ALA A 76 -17.91 22.36 31.71
N ALA A 77 -18.53 23.25 30.93
CA ALA A 77 -19.89 23.04 30.44
C ALA A 77 -19.92 21.92 29.39
N SER A 78 -18.94 21.90 28.48
CA SER A 78 -18.79 20.81 27.51
C SER A 78 -18.52 19.45 28.17
N LEU A 79 -17.73 19.43 29.26
CA LEU A 79 -17.46 18.22 30.02
C LEU A 79 -18.70 17.69 30.74
N ARG A 80 -19.47 18.56 31.41
CA ARG A 80 -20.74 18.16 32.03
C ARG A 80 -21.71 17.60 31.00
N ALA A 81 -21.83 18.24 29.84
CA ALA A 81 -22.65 17.72 28.74
C ALA A 81 -22.17 16.34 28.26
N ALA A 82 -20.85 16.14 28.14
CA ALA A 82 -20.29 14.85 27.76
C ALA A 82 -20.51 13.77 28.83
N PHE A 83 -20.43 14.10 30.12
CA PHE A 83 -20.55 13.12 31.21
C PHE A 83 -21.98 12.85 31.66
N SER A 84 -22.95 13.64 31.18
CA SER A 84 -24.36 13.46 31.51
C SER A 84 -24.85 12.04 31.17
N GLY A 85 -25.33 11.33 32.21
CA GLY A 85 -25.82 9.95 32.11
C GLY A 85 -24.74 8.87 32.02
N CYS A 86 -23.45 9.22 32.11
CA CYS A 86 -22.37 8.25 32.13
C CYS A 86 -22.16 7.69 33.54
N HIS A 87 -22.05 6.37 33.64
CA HIS A 87 -21.73 5.71 34.91
C HIS A 87 -20.23 5.78 35.26
N GLY A 88 -19.38 5.86 34.24
CA GLY A 88 -17.92 5.91 34.38
C GLY A 88 -17.26 6.86 33.39
N VAL A 89 -16.11 7.41 33.78
CA VAL A 89 -15.28 8.26 32.90
C VAL A 89 -13.84 7.73 32.84
N PHE A 90 -13.32 7.56 31.64
CA PHE A 90 -11.91 7.25 31.38
C PHE A 90 -11.21 8.54 30.95
N HIS A 91 -10.45 9.14 31.87
CA HIS A 91 -9.74 10.38 31.60
C HIS A 91 -8.36 10.11 30.97
N VAL A 92 -8.34 10.00 29.64
CA VAL A 92 -7.12 9.78 28.84
C VAL A 92 -6.61 11.07 28.19
N ALA A 93 -7.48 12.05 27.99
CA ALA A 93 -7.13 13.33 27.37
C ALA A 93 -6.05 14.06 28.17
N SER A 94 -4.88 14.27 27.54
CA SER A 94 -3.81 15.08 28.10
C SER A 94 -3.01 15.68 26.95
N PRO A 95 -2.63 16.95 27.04
CA PRO A 95 -1.69 17.52 26.09
C PRO A 95 -0.34 16.80 26.17
N VAL A 96 0.33 16.68 25.03
CA VAL A 96 1.74 16.27 24.90
C VAL A 96 2.39 17.31 24.00
N SER A 97 3.04 18.29 24.62
CA SER A 97 3.73 19.39 23.93
C SER A 97 4.99 19.76 24.70
N ASN A 98 5.86 20.56 24.07
CA ASN A 98 6.96 21.25 24.74
C ASN A 98 6.56 22.68 25.09
N ASP A 99 5.26 22.94 25.22
CA ASP A 99 4.73 24.26 25.51
C ASP A 99 5.01 24.59 26.99
N PRO A 100 5.56 25.77 27.31
CA PRO A 100 5.66 26.24 28.69
C PRO A 100 4.34 26.14 29.46
N ASP A 101 3.20 26.31 28.78
CA ASP A 101 1.86 26.25 29.36
C ASP A 101 1.32 24.82 29.55
N LEU A 102 2.11 23.78 29.27
CA LEU A 102 1.69 22.38 29.39
C LEU A 102 1.20 22.04 30.82
N VAL A 103 1.95 22.48 31.84
CA VAL A 103 1.64 22.17 33.24
C VAL A 103 0.30 22.80 33.67
N PRO A 104 0.07 24.12 33.52
CA PRO A 104 -1.21 24.71 33.93
C PRO A 104 -2.39 24.13 33.15
N VAL A 105 -2.26 23.90 31.84
CA VAL A 105 -3.34 23.32 31.03
C VAL A 105 -3.68 21.88 31.45
N ALA A 106 -2.68 21.05 31.73
CA ALA A 106 -2.91 19.68 32.17
C ALA A 106 -3.57 19.62 33.55
N VAL A 107 -3.09 20.45 34.49
CA VAL A 107 -3.65 20.53 35.85
C VAL A 107 -5.09 21.02 35.82
N GLU A 108 -5.35 22.12 35.12
CA GLU A 108 -6.67 22.72 35.05
C GLU A 108 -7.66 21.83 34.29
N GLY A 109 -7.23 21.24 33.17
CA GLY A 109 -8.04 20.27 32.43
C GLY A 109 -8.44 19.06 33.28
N THR A 110 -7.50 18.51 34.05
CA THR A 110 -7.79 17.39 34.95
C THR A 110 -8.70 17.79 36.10
N ARG A 111 -8.50 18.96 36.72
CA ARG A 111 -9.42 19.52 37.74
C ARG A 111 -10.84 19.62 37.21
N ASN A 112 -11.01 20.15 36.00
CA ASN A 112 -12.31 20.31 35.36
C ASN A 112 -12.98 18.97 35.05
N VAL A 113 -12.22 17.95 34.61
CA VAL A 113 -12.76 16.61 34.38
C VAL A 113 -13.25 15.97 35.67
N ILE A 114 -12.47 16.02 36.76
CA ILE A 114 -12.87 15.43 38.04
C ILE A 114 -14.09 16.15 38.62
N ASN A 115 -14.11 17.48 38.58
CA ASN A 115 -15.24 18.26 39.08
C ASN A 115 -16.51 18.03 38.24
N ALA A 116 -16.42 18.02 36.90
CA ALA A 116 -17.56 17.73 36.05
C ALA A 116 -18.08 16.30 36.23
N ALA A 117 -17.19 15.32 36.44
CA ALA A 117 -17.60 13.94 36.71
C ALA A 117 -18.36 13.85 38.04
N ALA A 118 -17.87 14.51 39.10
CA ALA A 118 -18.57 14.59 40.37
C ALA A 118 -19.91 15.33 40.27
N ASP A 119 -19.96 16.45 39.54
CA ASP A 119 -21.20 17.23 39.32
C ASP A 119 -22.28 16.39 38.62
N MET A 120 -21.89 15.52 37.69
CA MET A 120 -22.80 14.66 36.92
C MET A 120 -23.08 13.30 37.59
N GLY A 121 -22.60 13.09 38.81
CA GLY A 121 -22.85 11.84 39.57
C GLY A 121 -22.18 10.61 38.95
N VAL A 122 -21.08 10.79 38.20
CA VAL A 122 -20.27 9.66 37.71
C VAL A 122 -19.77 8.87 38.91
N ARG A 123 -19.89 7.53 38.87
CA ARG A 123 -19.47 6.68 39.99
C ARG A 123 -17.95 6.66 40.13
N ARG A 124 -17.25 6.42 39.02
CA ARG A 124 -15.81 6.17 39.01
C ARG A 124 -15.12 6.82 37.82
N VAL A 125 -13.97 7.42 38.11
CA VAL A 125 -13.03 7.89 37.09
C VAL A 125 -11.81 6.98 37.05
N VAL A 126 -11.45 6.51 35.86
CA VAL A 126 -10.14 5.88 35.61
C VAL A 126 -9.25 6.90 34.90
N PHE A 127 -8.22 7.36 35.58
CA PHE A 127 -7.32 8.41 35.11
C PHE A 127 -6.03 7.84 34.51
N THR A 128 -5.63 8.34 33.34
CA THR A 128 -4.35 7.99 32.71
C THR A 128 -3.24 8.97 33.12
N SER A 129 -2.43 8.56 34.10
CA SER A 129 -1.20 9.26 34.45
C SER A 129 -0.05 8.87 33.51
N SER A 130 1.19 8.89 33.99
CA SER A 130 2.38 8.46 33.26
C SER A 130 3.46 8.03 34.22
N TYR A 131 4.27 7.06 33.80
CA TYR A 131 5.54 6.70 34.46
C TYR A 131 6.43 7.93 34.76
N GLY A 132 6.31 9.02 33.99
CA GLY A 132 6.95 10.32 34.27
C GLY A 132 6.61 10.93 35.65
N ALA A 133 5.47 10.57 36.25
CA ALA A 133 5.09 10.98 37.61
C ALA A 133 5.74 10.13 38.71
N VAL A 134 6.41 9.02 38.36
CA VAL A 134 6.96 8.05 39.31
C VAL A 134 8.48 8.11 39.40
N HIS A 135 9.19 8.29 38.27
CA HIS A 135 10.56 7.83 38.17
C HIS A 135 11.67 8.87 38.33
N MET A 136 11.38 10.15 38.11
CA MET A 136 12.38 11.22 38.01
C MET A 136 12.71 11.76 39.39
N ASN A 137 13.41 10.97 40.21
CA ASN A 137 13.78 11.36 41.57
C ASN A 137 15.29 11.12 41.80
N PRO A 138 16.11 12.18 41.95
CA PRO A 138 17.56 12.05 42.08
C PRO A 138 17.99 11.45 43.42
N SER A 139 17.14 11.53 44.45
CA SER A 139 17.39 10.99 45.78
C SER A 139 17.08 9.50 45.89
N ARG A 140 16.52 8.88 44.84
CA ARG A 140 16.17 7.46 44.85
C ARG A 140 17.38 6.59 44.54
N SER A 141 17.59 5.57 45.36
CA SER A 141 18.60 4.55 45.08
C SER A 141 18.35 3.87 43.73
N PRO A 142 19.39 3.68 42.88
CA PRO A 142 19.28 2.94 41.61
C PRO A 142 18.78 1.49 41.77
N ASP A 143 18.93 0.90 42.95
CA ASP A 143 18.50 -0.48 43.24
C ASP A 143 17.10 -0.56 43.86
N ALA A 144 16.46 0.58 44.15
CA ALA A 144 15.10 0.62 44.65
C ALA A 144 14.10 0.07 43.62
N VAL A 145 13.09 -0.65 44.09
CA VAL A 145 11.99 -1.12 43.26
C VAL A 145 10.99 0.02 43.09
N LEU A 146 10.72 0.44 41.85
CA LEU A 146 9.65 1.37 41.56
C LEU A 146 8.30 0.68 41.73
N ASP A 147 7.49 1.20 42.63
CA ASP A 147 6.12 0.74 42.87
C ASP A 147 5.14 1.93 42.87
N GLU A 148 3.89 1.66 43.22
CA GLU A 148 2.81 2.64 43.28
C GLU A 148 3.02 3.76 44.31
N THR A 149 3.94 3.60 45.28
CA THR A 149 4.23 4.60 46.31
C THR A 149 5.22 5.67 45.83
N CYS A 150 5.93 5.40 44.74
CA CYS A 150 7.02 6.23 44.25
C CYS A 150 6.55 7.49 43.50
N TRP A 151 7.17 8.63 43.77
CA TRP A 151 6.92 9.90 43.07
C TRP A 151 8.19 10.50 42.46
N SER A 152 8.04 11.12 41.30
CA SER A 152 9.06 12.02 40.74
C SER A 152 9.24 13.26 41.62
N ASP A 153 10.41 13.89 41.53
CA ASP A 153 10.70 15.14 42.21
C ASP A 153 10.41 16.33 41.27
N TYR A 154 9.56 17.27 41.73
CA TYR A 154 9.09 18.37 40.89
C TYR A 154 10.23 19.29 40.44
N GLU A 155 11.07 19.70 41.39
CA GLU A 155 12.15 20.63 41.13
C GLU A 155 13.20 20.02 40.21
N PHE A 156 13.53 18.74 40.41
CA PHE A 156 14.43 18.01 39.52
C PHE A 156 13.85 17.89 38.10
N CYS A 157 12.57 17.55 37.97
CA CYS A 157 11.92 17.50 36.65
C CYS A 157 11.98 18.86 35.95
N LYS A 158 11.72 19.95 36.68
CA LYS A 158 11.76 21.32 36.15
C LYS A 158 13.17 21.75 35.76
N GLN A 159 14.16 21.50 36.61
CA GLN A 159 15.57 21.84 36.37
C GLN A 159 16.18 21.07 35.19
N THR A 160 15.67 19.86 34.91
CA THR A 160 16.11 19.01 33.79
C THR A 160 15.26 19.16 32.54
N ASP A 161 14.39 20.18 32.48
CA ASP A 161 13.51 20.50 31.35
C ASP A 161 12.54 19.35 30.97
N ASN A 162 12.11 18.57 31.96
CA ASN A 162 11.15 17.49 31.81
C ASN A 162 9.72 17.95 32.16
N LEU A 163 9.25 19.02 31.52
CA LEU A 163 7.95 19.65 31.78
C LEU A 163 6.75 18.69 31.69
N TYR A 164 6.83 17.67 30.83
CA TYR A 164 5.81 16.62 30.76
C TYR A 164 5.71 15.80 32.05
N CYS A 165 6.83 15.50 32.70
CA CYS A 165 6.86 14.79 33.98
C CYS A 165 6.22 15.66 35.08
N CYS A 166 6.54 16.96 35.11
CA CYS A 166 5.89 17.92 36.00
C CYS A 166 4.37 17.95 35.79
N ALA A 167 3.93 18.09 34.53
CA ALA A 167 2.52 18.18 34.19
C ALA A 167 1.75 16.92 34.61
N LYS A 168 2.27 15.73 34.31
CA LYS A 168 1.63 14.46 34.68
C LYS A 168 1.58 14.23 36.18
N MET A 169 2.64 14.58 36.90
CA MET A 169 2.67 14.48 38.36
C MET A 169 1.64 15.42 39.00
N MET A 170 1.63 16.70 38.61
CA MET A 170 0.71 17.68 39.18
C MET A 170 -0.75 17.39 38.81
N ALA A 171 -1.02 16.93 37.58
CA ALA A 171 -2.35 16.49 37.16
C ALA A 171 -2.83 15.28 37.98
N GLU A 172 -1.95 14.32 38.27
CA GLU A 172 -2.29 13.15 39.10
C GLU A 172 -2.58 13.52 40.56
N MET A 173 -1.76 14.39 41.15
CA MET A 173 -2.00 14.93 42.49
C MET A 173 -3.33 15.68 42.54
N THR A 174 -3.58 16.55 41.55
CA THR A 174 -4.84 17.29 41.43
C THR A 174 -6.04 16.35 41.28
N ALA A 175 -5.93 15.31 40.45
CA ALA A 175 -7.02 14.34 40.29
C ALA A 175 -7.34 13.65 41.62
N THR A 176 -6.30 13.25 42.35
CA THR A 176 -6.43 12.55 43.63
C THR A 176 -7.05 13.44 44.70
N GLU A 177 -6.57 14.67 44.83
CA GLU A 177 -7.08 15.64 45.79
C GLU A 177 -8.54 16.03 45.52
N GLU A 178 -8.87 16.37 44.27
CA GLU A 178 -10.22 16.78 43.90
C GLU A 178 -11.21 15.63 44.00
N ALA A 179 -10.81 14.40 43.61
CA ALA A 179 -11.66 13.23 43.76
C ALA A 179 -11.94 12.93 45.25
N ALA A 180 -10.92 13.03 46.11
CA ALA A 180 -11.08 12.86 47.55
C ALA A 180 -12.00 13.92 48.17
N LYS A 181 -11.83 15.21 47.81
CA LYS A 181 -12.69 16.31 48.28
C LYS A 181 -14.15 16.12 47.89
N ARG A 182 -14.40 15.53 46.73
CA ARG A 182 -15.75 15.35 46.15
C ARG A 182 -16.35 13.97 46.43
N GLY A 183 -15.62 13.07 47.10
CA GLY A 183 -16.06 11.69 47.35
C GLY A 183 -16.19 10.83 46.08
N LEU A 184 -15.46 11.16 45.00
CA LEU A 184 -15.48 10.45 43.72
C LEU A 184 -14.50 9.27 43.72
N GLU A 185 -14.92 8.09 43.26
CA GLU A 185 -14.00 6.95 43.15
C GLU A 185 -12.96 7.19 42.04
N LEU A 186 -11.68 7.08 42.38
CA LEU A 186 -10.58 7.27 41.45
C LEU A 186 -9.64 6.05 41.41
N ALA A 187 -9.38 5.57 40.21
CA ALA A 187 -8.30 4.63 39.92
C ALA A 187 -7.35 5.24 38.89
N VAL A 188 -6.04 5.06 39.09
CA VAL A 188 -5.00 5.69 38.26
C VAL A 188 -4.19 4.60 37.57
N VAL A 189 -4.21 4.60 36.23
CA VAL A 189 -3.29 3.80 35.42
C VAL A 189 -2.04 4.62 35.14
N VAL A 190 -0.88 4.08 35.45
CA VAL A 190 0.42 4.75 35.27
C VAL A 190 1.21 4.05 34.15
N PRO A 191 0.92 4.32 32.87
CA PRO A 191 1.59 3.68 31.76
C PRO A 191 3.01 4.22 31.54
N SER A 192 3.90 3.32 31.14
CA SER A 192 5.21 3.66 30.56
C SER A 192 5.12 3.96 29.07
N MET A 193 6.27 4.11 28.38
CA MET A 193 6.29 4.43 26.96
C MET A 193 5.52 3.37 26.17
N THR A 194 4.35 3.76 25.69
CA THR A 194 3.39 2.80 25.13
C THR A 194 3.76 2.43 23.70
N MET A 195 3.93 1.13 23.45
CA MET A 195 4.26 0.53 22.15
C MET A 195 3.08 -0.31 21.65
N GLY A 196 3.02 -0.57 20.35
CA GLY A 196 2.00 -1.44 19.74
C GLY A 196 1.37 -0.82 18.49
N PRO A 197 0.44 -1.54 17.86
CA PRO A 197 -0.23 -1.08 16.64
C PRO A 197 -1.08 0.18 16.89
N MET A 198 -0.99 1.15 15.99
CA MET A 198 -1.80 2.37 16.02
C MET A 198 -3.13 2.14 15.31
N LEU A 199 -4.24 2.51 15.94
CA LEU A 199 -5.54 2.53 15.26
C LEU A 199 -5.64 3.78 14.38
N GLN A 200 -5.28 4.93 14.95
CA GLN A 200 -5.26 6.21 14.26
C GLN A 200 -4.23 6.25 13.11
N GLN A 201 -4.49 7.13 12.12
CA GLN A 201 -3.61 7.30 10.96
C GLN A 201 -2.37 8.15 11.25
N THR A 202 -2.43 9.03 12.26
CA THR A 202 -1.33 9.93 12.63
C THR A 202 -0.30 9.23 13.51
N LEU A 203 0.99 9.52 13.26
CA LEU A 203 2.09 8.96 14.03
C LEU A 203 2.10 9.60 15.43
N ASN A 204 2.05 8.79 16.48
CA ASN A 204 2.13 9.28 17.87
C ASN A 204 3.60 9.43 18.32
N PHE A 205 3.82 10.12 19.44
CA PHE A 205 5.16 10.38 20.00
C PHE A 205 5.99 9.10 20.19
N SER A 206 5.42 8.08 20.82
CA SER A 206 6.11 6.83 21.15
C SER A 206 6.50 6.03 19.90
N SER A 207 5.60 5.92 18.93
CA SER A 207 5.90 5.28 17.64
C SER A 207 6.91 6.09 16.82
N ASN A 208 6.84 7.43 16.85
CA ASN A 208 7.83 8.30 16.20
C ASN A 208 9.22 8.13 16.81
N HIS A 209 9.33 7.96 18.14
CA HIS A 209 10.59 7.69 18.81
C HIS A 209 11.28 6.43 18.27
N VAL A 210 10.53 5.34 18.06
CA VAL A 210 11.05 4.11 17.44
C VAL A 210 11.38 4.33 15.96
N ALA A 211 10.51 5.00 15.21
CA ALA A 211 10.71 5.26 13.79
C ALA A 211 12.01 6.05 13.53
N ARG A 212 12.30 7.07 14.35
CA ARG A 212 13.52 7.88 14.24
C ARG A 212 14.79 7.07 14.43
N TYR A 213 14.77 6.10 15.34
CA TYR A 213 15.90 5.20 15.54
C TYR A 213 16.06 4.22 14.39
N LEU A 214 14.99 3.58 13.93
CA LEU A 214 15.03 2.68 12.77
C LEU A 214 15.56 3.39 11.53
N MET A 215 15.03 4.56 11.21
CA MET A 215 15.46 5.33 10.03
C MET A 215 16.83 5.99 10.18
N GLY A 216 17.46 5.91 11.36
CA GLY A 216 18.75 6.57 11.62
C GLY A 216 18.71 8.10 11.58
N THR A 217 17.51 8.72 11.55
CA THR A 217 17.36 10.18 11.58
C THR A 217 17.82 10.77 12.91
N LYS A 218 17.79 9.96 13.97
CA LYS A 218 18.50 10.25 15.21
C LYS A 218 19.90 9.61 15.14
N LYS A 219 20.95 10.41 15.00
CA LYS A 219 22.32 9.92 14.73
C LYS A 219 22.99 9.20 15.91
N SER A 220 22.57 9.51 17.13
CA SER A 220 23.11 8.96 18.37
C SER A 220 22.00 8.76 19.39
N TYR A 221 22.24 7.88 20.36
CA TYR A 221 21.31 7.63 21.46
C TYR A 221 21.97 7.90 22.82
N PRO A 222 21.22 8.42 23.80
CA PRO A 222 21.77 8.69 25.13
C PRO A 222 21.97 7.39 25.92
N ASN A 223 22.95 7.39 26.84
CA ASN A 223 23.13 6.33 27.83
C ASN A 223 22.01 6.40 28.89
N ALA A 224 20.82 5.95 28.50
CA ALA A 224 19.59 6.11 29.27
C ALA A 224 18.69 4.87 29.22
N VAL A 225 17.93 4.68 30.30
CA VAL A 225 16.95 3.60 30.46
C VAL A 225 15.54 4.14 30.23
N ALA A 226 14.66 3.31 29.67
CA ALA A 226 13.23 3.60 29.60
C ALA A 226 12.37 2.35 29.84
N ALA A 227 11.19 2.59 30.41
CA ALA A 227 10.12 1.61 30.56
C ALA A 227 9.21 1.57 29.32
N TYR A 228 8.70 0.39 28.98
CA TYR A 228 7.75 0.18 27.87
C TYR A 228 6.61 -0.74 28.27
N VAL A 229 5.47 -0.57 27.61
CA VAL A 229 4.26 -1.38 27.78
C VAL A 229 3.46 -1.43 26.48
N ASP A 230 2.72 -2.50 26.22
CA ASP A 230 1.85 -2.60 25.05
C ASP A 230 0.56 -1.77 25.24
N VAL A 231 0.12 -1.09 24.19
CA VAL A 231 -1.10 -0.26 24.19
C VAL A 231 -2.36 -1.05 24.54
N ARG A 232 -2.42 -2.34 24.16
CA ARG A 232 -3.55 -3.22 24.50
C ARG A 232 -3.54 -3.55 25.98
N ASP A 233 -2.36 -3.75 26.58
CA ASP A 233 -2.25 -4.01 28.02
C ASP A 233 -2.68 -2.78 28.82
N VAL A 234 -2.31 -1.58 28.34
CA VAL A 234 -2.78 -0.31 28.94
C VAL A 234 -4.30 -0.21 28.84
N ALA A 235 -4.91 -0.49 27.69
CA ALA A 235 -6.36 -0.45 27.53
C ALA A 235 -7.08 -1.48 28.44
N ARG A 236 -6.59 -2.72 28.49
CA ARG A 236 -7.12 -3.75 29.40
C ARG A 236 -6.97 -3.34 30.87
N ALA A 237 -5.87 -2.71 31.25
CA ALA A 237 -5.67 -2.19 32.60
C ALA A 237 -6.76 -1.15 32.95
N HIS A 238 -7.06 -0.21 32.05
CA HIS A 238 -8.11 0.77 32.30
C HIS A 238 -9.46 0.11 32.58
N VAL A 239 -9.86 -0.84 31.74
CA VAL A 239 -11.16 -1.51 31.88
C VAL A 239 -11.19 -2.42 33.12
N LEU A 240 -10.10 -3.12 33.44
CA LEU A 240 -9.98 -3.90 34.68
C LEU A 240 -10.13 -3.02 35.94
N LEU A 241 -9.48 -1.87 35.99
CA LEU A 241 -9.61 -0.96 37.15
C LEU A 241 -11.02 -0.37 37.26
N TYR A 242 -11.73 -0.21 36.14
CA TYR A 242 -13.12 0.22 36.16
C TYR A 242 -14.06 -0.88 36.67
N GLU A 243 -13.88 -2.11 36.20
CA GLU A 243 -14.76 -3.24 36.50
C GLU A 243 -14.58 -3.83 37.90
N ARG A 244 -13.40 -3.66 38.53
CA ARG A 244 -13.07 -4.25 39.84
C ARG A 244 -13.40 -3.30 40.98
N PRO A 245 -14.44 -3.53 41.80
CA PRO A 245 -14.86 -2.60 42.86
C PRO A 245 -13.73 -2.21 43.83
N GLU A 246 -12.85 -3.15 44.14
CA GLU A 246 -11.70 -3.01 45.04
C GLU A 246 -10.55 -2.17 44.48
N ALA A 247 -10.54 -1.91 43.16
CA ALA A 247 -9.47 -1.17 42.50
C ALA A 247 -9.52 0.32 42.87
N ARG A 248 -8.47 0.79 43.55
CA ARG A 248 -8.32 2.19 44.01
C ARG A 248 -6.86 2.63 44.05
N GLY A 249 -6.66 3.92 43.82
CA GLY A 249 -5.32 4.52 43.79
C GLY A 249 -4.53 4.13 42.53
N ARG A 250 -3.21 4.10 42.65
CA ARG A 250 -2.27 3.96 41.52
C ARG A 250 -2.02 2.50 41.15
N TYR A 251 -1.75 2.26 39.87
CA TYR A 251 -1.37 0.97 39.29
C TYR A 251 -0.30 1.18 38.21
N LEU A 252 0.91 0.66 38.43
CA LEU A 252 2.01 0.78 37.48
C LEU A 252 1.80 -0.16 36.28
N CYS A 253 1.57 0.43 35.11
CA CYS A 253 1.40 -0.30 33.86
C CYS A 253 2.72 -0.29 33.08
N ILE A 254 3.66 -1.10 33.57
CA ILE A 254 5.01 -1.27 33.03
C ILE A 254 5.21 -2.73 32.66
N GLY A 255 5.54 -3.01 31.40
CA GLY A 255 5.81 -4.37 30.91
C GLY A 255 7.29 -4.73 31.01
N THR A 256 8.18 -3.82 30.63
CA THR A 256 9.63 -4.04 30.68
C THR A 256 10.41 -2.74 30.81
N VAL A 257 11.64 -2.81 31.31
CA VAL A 257 12.58 -1.68 31.46
C VAL A 257 13.89 -2.07 30.80
N LEU A 258 14.34 -1.24 29.85
CA LEU A 258 15.53 -1.55 29.05
C LEU A 258 16.43 -0.33 28.88
N HIS A 259 17.73 -0.60 28.81
CA HIS A 259 18.70 0.36 28.31
C HIS A 259 18.44 0.65 26.82
N ARG A 260 18.77 1.86 26.35
CA ARG A 260 18.54 2.26 24.96
C ARG A 260 19.27 1.38 23.93
N ALA A 261 20.48 0.93 24.27
CA ALA A 261 21.24 -0.01 23.45
C ALA A 261 20.50 -1.34 23.22
N GLU A 262 19.83 -1.86 24.26
CA GLU A 262 19.05 -3.10 24.16
C GLU A 262 17.81 -2.94 23.30
N LEU A 263 17.11 -1.80 23.39
CA LEU A 263 16.03 -1.46 22.46
C LEU A 263 16.54 -1.47 21.01
N LEU A 264 17.66 -0.81 20.74
CA LEU A 264 18.23 -0.70 19.39
C LEU A 264 18.76 -2.04 18.88
N ARG A 265 19.28 -2.90 19.76
CA ARG A 265 19.63 -4.28 19.43
C ARG A 265 18.39 -5.05 18.99
N MET A 266 17.30 -5.01 19.75
CA MET A 266 16.04 -5.64 19.35
C MET A 266 15.49 -5.10 18.02
N LEU A 267 15.53 -3.78 17.80
CA LEU A 267 15.08 -3.18 16.56
C LEU A 267 15.91 -3.63 15.35
N ARG A 268 17.24 -3.75 15.50
CA ARG A 268 18.14 -4.28 14.45
C ARG A 268 17.89 -5.76 14.17
N GLU A 269 17.62 -6.56 15.20
CA GLU A 269 17.30 -7.98 15.03
C GLU A 269 15.95 -8.20 14.35
N LEU A 270 14.93 -7.43 14.73
CA LEU A 270 13.59 -7.53 14.17
C LEU A 270 13.52 -6.95 12.75
N PHE A 271 14.27 -5.88 12.49
CA PHE A 271 14.22 -5.17 11.21
C PHE A 271 15.62 -4.76 10.71
N PRO A 272 16.47 -5.74 10.33
CA PRO A 272 17.84 -5.52 9.90
C PRO A 272 17.95 -4.70 8.60
N GLN A 273 16.86 -4.56 7.85
CA GLN A 273 16.79 -3.75 6.63
C GLN A 273 16.90 -2.25 6.89
N TYR A 274 16.68 -1.78 8.12
CA TYR A 274 16.78 -0.36 8.44
C TYR A 274 18.17 -0.01 8.95
N PRO A 275 18.65 1.21 8.65
CA PRO A 275 20.00 1.64 9.03
C PRO A 275 20.24 1.68 10.55
N ALA A 276 19.18 1.79 11.35
CA ALA A 276 19.13 1.70 12.82
C ALA A 276 20.31 2.33 13.57
N THR A 277 20.06 3.43 14.29
CA THR A 277 21.08 4.18 15.04
C THR A 277 22.02 3.27 15.86
N ALA A 278 23.34 3.43 15.66
CA ALA A 278 24.34 2.56 16.28
C ALA A 278 25.19 3.24 17.37
N LYS A 279 25.31 4.58 17.37
CA LYS A 279 26.26 5.31 18.22
C LYS A 279 25.65 5.77 19.55
N CYS A 280 26.34 5.51 20.68
CA CYS A 280 26.01 6.07 21.99
C CYS A 280 26.60 7.49 22.14
N GLU A 281 25.89 8.41 22.78
CA GLU A 281 26.34 9.79 23.05
C GLU A 281 27.42 9.84 24.15
N ASP A 282 27.35 8.94 25.12
CA ASP A 282 28.28 8.82 26.25
C ASP A 282 29.25 7.64 26.09
N ASP A 283 29.86 7.52 24.91
CA ASP A 283 30.79 6.43 24.61
C ASP A 283 31.98 6.48 25.61
N GLY A 284 32.17 5.40 26.38
CA GLY A 284 33.18 5.31 27.45
C GLY A 284 32.69 5.47 28.90
N LYS A 285 31.41 5.83 29.14
CA LYS A 285 30.81 5.77 30.49
C LYS A 285 30.13 4.42 30.76
N PRO A 286 30.05 3.95 32.02
CA PRO A 286 29.29 2.75 32.36
C PRO A 286 27.82 2.86 31.89
N MET A 287 27.28 1.78 31.32
CA MET A 287 25.88 1.77 30.87
C MET A 287 24.93 2.00 32.04
N ALA A 288 23.93 2.85 31.84
CA ALA A 288 22.89 3.09 32.82
C ALA A 288 22.13 1.79 33.10
N LYS A 289 22.09 1.39 34.37
CA LYS A 289 21.48 0.14 34.82
C LYS A 289 19.95 0.24 34.77
N PRO A 290 19.25 -0.73 34.14
CA PRO A 290 17.80 -0.82 34.25
C PRO A 290 17.35 -0.90 35.71
N TYR A 291 16.45 -0.01 36.14
CA TYR A 291 15.87 -0.06 37.49
C TYR A 291 14.83 -1.17 37.60
N LYS A 292 14.59 -1.61 38.83
CA LYS A 292 13.55 -2.60 39.15
C LYS A 292 12.20 -1.91 39.28
N PHE A 293 11.12 -2.64 39.01
CA PHE A 293 9.76 -2.16 39.20
C PHE A 293 8.84 -3.30 39.63
N SER A 294 7.74 -2.96 40.27
CA SER A 294 6.63 -3.86 40.57
C SER A 294 5.44 -3.52 39.69
N ASN A 295 4.84 -4.55 39.10
CA ASN A 295 3.54 -4.46 38.42
C ASN A 295 2.55 -5.48 39.04
N GLN A 296 2.82 -5.91 40.28
CA GLN A 296 2.11 -6.99 40.94
C GLN A 296 0.62 -6.67 41.09
N ARG A 297 0.28 -5.43 41.45
CA ARG A 297 -1.13 -5.02 41.61
C ARG A 297 -1.98 -5.21 40.35
N LEU A 298 -1.42 -5.07 39.15
CA LEU A 298 -2.16 -5.34 37.90
C LEU A 298 -2.21 -6.84 37.59
N LYS A 299 -1.15 -7.58 37.89
CA LYS A 299 -1.14 -9.05 37.77
C LYS A 299 -2.17 -9.71 38.70
N ASP A 300 -2.31 -9.20 39.92
CA ASP A 300 -3.31 -9.67 40.89
C ASP A 300 -4.75 -9.46 40.40
N LEU A 301 -4.97 -8.49 39.50
CA LEU A 301 -6.25 -8.26 38.82
C LEU A 301 -6.42 -9.12 37.55
N GLY A 302 -5.45 -9.98 37.24
CA GLY A 302 -5.46 -10.88 36.08
C GLY A 302 -4.88 -10.29 34.79
N LEU A 303 -4.13 -9.19 34.85
CA LEU A 303 -3.50 -8.61 33.66
C LEU A 303 -2.20 -9.34 33.30
N GLU A 304 -2.19 -9.98 32.13
CA GLU A 304 -0.97 -10.46 31.49
C GLU A 304 -0.38 -9.41 30.55
N PHE A 305 0.94 -9.22 30.62
CA PHE A 305 1.68 -8.25 29.83
C PHE A 305 2.22 -8.88 28.53
N THR A 306 1.97 -8.19 27.42
CA THR A 306 2.47 -8.57 26.10
C THR A 306 4.00 -8.36 26.03
N PRO A 307 4.77 -9.33 25.51
CA PRO A 307 6.22 -9.17 25.35
C PRO A 307 6.57 -7.97 24.44
N LEU A 308 7.48 -7.10 24.89
CA LEU A 308 7.88 -5.89 24.14
C LEU A 308 8.34 -6.21 22.71
N ARG A 309 9.02 -7.34 22.49
CA ARG A 309 9.47 -7.76 21.16
C ARG A 309 8.31 -7.88 20.17
N LYS A 310 7.18 -8.44 20.63
CA LYS A 310 5.93 -8.53 19.85
C LYS A 310 5.35 -7.14 19.61
N SER A 311 5.25 -6.31 20.66
CA SER A 311 4.74 -4.94 20.55
C SER A 311 5.53 -4.07 19.58
N LEU A 312 6.86 -4.16 19.59
CA LEU A 312 7.75 -3.44 18.67
C LEU A 312 7.58 -3.95 17.24
N HIS A 313 7.52 -5.27 17.05
CA HIS A 313 7.32 -5.86 15.73
C HIS A 313 6.01 -5.37 15.10
N GLU A 314 4.90 -5.51 15.81
CA GLU A 314 3.58 -5.08 15.33
C GLU A 314 3.48 -3.56 15.17
N ALA A 315 4.11 -2.77 16.05
CA ALA A 315 4.16 -1.32 15.90
C ALA A 315 4.89 -0.91 14.61
N VAL A 316 6.01 -1.57 14.28
CA VAL A 316 6.78 -1.28 13.06
C VAL A 316 6.06 -1.75 11.81
N LEU A 317 5.44 -2.93 11.82
CA LEU A 317 4.59 -3.39 10.72
C LEU A 317 3.41 -2.42 10.50
N CYS A 318 2.75 -1.99 11.57
CA CYS A 318 1.69 -1.00 11.51
C CYS A 318 2.20 0.33 10.93
N MET A 319 3.39 0.78 11.33
CA MET A 319 4.03 1.97 10.74
C MET A 319 4.35 1.79 9.27
N GLN A 320 4.79 0.61 8.83
CA GLN A 320 5.02 0.31 7.41
C GLN A 320 3.71 0.32 6.62
N GLN A 321 2.69 -0.38 7.09
CA GLN A 321 1.36 -0.46 6.47
C GLN A 321 0.71 0.92 6.34
N LYS A 322 0.80 1.74 7.39
CA LYS A 322 0.29 3.12 7.37
C LYS A 322 1.20 4.10 6.64
N GLY A 323 2.36 3.66 6.15
CA GLY A 323 3.30 4.44 5.33
C GLY A 323 4.15 5.46 6.10
N HIS A 324 4.35 5.23 7.41
CA HIS A 324 5.26 6.02 8.27
C HIS A 324 6.70 5.50 8.25
N LEU A 325 6.92 4.25 7.84
CA LEU A 325 8.24 3.67 7.61
C LEU A 325 8.32 3.05 6.20
N PRO A 326 9.43 3.23 5.46
CA PRO A 326 9.58 2.67 4.12
C PRO A 326 9.70 1.14 4.17
N LEU A 327 9.06 0.45 3.23
CA LEU A 327 9.27 -0.99 3.03
C LEU A 327 10.62 -1.21 2.33
N ILE A 328 11.67 -1.42 3.12
CA ILE A 328 13.01 -1.73 2.62
C ILE A 328 13.14 -3.25 2.48
N TYR A 329 13.28 -3.75 1.25
CA TYR A 329 13.58 -5.17 1.02
C TYR A 329 15.06 -5.45 1.37
N PRO A 330 15.38 -6.52 2.11
CA PRO A 330 16.75 -6.76 2.54
C PRO A 330 17.66 -7.17 1.38
N VAL A 331 18.85 -6.54 1.31
CA VAL A 331 20.06 -7.17 0.74
C VAL A 331 20.59 -8.14 1.80
N PRO A 332 20.78 -9.45 1.51
CA PRO A 332 21.22 -10.40 2.51
C PRO A 332 22.72 -10.27 2.78
N LYS A 333 23.10 -10.13 4.06
CA LYS A 333 24.33 -10.73 4.60
C LYS A 333 23.99 -11.58 5.82
N PRO A 334 24.52 -12.80 5.92
CA PRO A 334 24.19 -13.74 6.99
C PRO A 334 25.03 -13.47 8.24
N THR A 335 24.47 -13.69 9.42
CA THR A 335 25.29 -14.02 10.60
C THR A 335 24.57 -15.06 11.46
N GLN A 336 25.26 -16.19 11.69
CA GLN A 336 24.78 -17.48 12.19
C GLN A 336 24.38 -17.54 13.69
N GLN A 337 24.15 -16.42 14.36
CA GLN A 337 24.04 -16.42 15.83
C GLN A 337 22.63 -16.54 16.41
N LEU A 338 21.57 -16.47 15.59
CA LEU A 338 20.18 -16.45 16.06
C LEU A 338 19.47 -17.81 16.12
N ILE A 339 20.11 -18.91 15.69
CA ILE A 339 19.46 -20.23 15.57
C ILE A 339 19.44 -21.02 16.91
N LYS A 340 20.25 -20.64 17.90
CA LYS A 340 20.34 -21.42 19.16
C LYS A 340 19.30 -21.09 20.23
N LEU A 341 18.51 -20.03 20.09
CA LEU A 341 17.63 -19.55 21.18
C LEU A 341 16.15 -19.94 21.07
N PHE A 342 15.72 -20.63 20.01
CA PHE A 342 14.29 -20.87 19.75
C PHE A 342 13.82 -22.33 19.83
N ASN A 343 14.70 -23.30 20.15
CA ASN A 343 14.35 -24.73 20.16
C ASN A 343 14.20 -25.34 21.57
N MET A 344 13.62 -24.61 22.53
CA MET A 344 13.23 -25.19 23.82
C MET A 344 11.89 -24.63 24.31
N SER A 345 10.79 -25.21 23.83
CA SER A 345 9.69 -25.73 24.67
C SER A 345 8.47 -26.02 23.79
N CYS A 346 8.15 -27.29 23.56
CA CYS A 346 6.81 -27.75 23.20
C CYS A 346 6.74 -29.23 23.60
N ASN A 347 6.18 -29.49 24.78
CA ASN A 347 5.65 -30.79 25.18
C ASN A 347 4.59 -30.54 26.24
N SER A 348 3.32 -30.70 25.88
CA SER A 348 2.31 -31.37 26.72
C SER A 348 0.97 -31.41 25.99
N THR A 349 0.20 -32.42 26.37
CA THR A 349 -0.90 -33.11 25.70
C THR A 349 -2.30 -32.69 26.22
N GLU A 350 -3.32 -33.21 25.53
CA GLU A 350 -4.73 -33.45 25.95
C GLU A 350 -5.75 -32.31 25.79
N VAL A 351 -7.06 -32.51 25.55
CA VAL A 351 -7.96 -33.61 25.11
C VAL A 351 -9.25 -32.91 24.65
N ALA A 352 -10.00 -33.54 23.74
CA ALA A 352 -11.24 -33.05 23.11
C ALA A 352 -12.48 -33.04 24.03
N ALA A 353 -13.46 -32.18 23.70
CA ALA A 353 -14.88 -32.41 23.97
C ALA A 353 -15.74 -31.77 22.84
N ASN A 354 -16.60 -32.60 22.25
CA ASN A 354 -17.63 -32.25 21.26
C ASN A 354 -18.88 -31.72 21.96
N ASP A 355 -19.65 -30.85 21.28
CA ASP A 355 -21.10 -31.03 21.14
C ASP A 355 -21.64 -30.20 19.96
N GLY A 356 -22.54 -30.80 19.18
CA GLY A 356 -22.97 -30.33 17.87
C GLY A 356 -24.35 -29.66 17.83
N SER A 357 -24.59 -28.92 16.74
CA SER A 357 -25.92 -28.69 16.16
C SER A 357 -25.79 -28.18 14.73
N SER A 358 -26.52 -28.84 13.83
CA SER A 358 -26.35 -28.88 12.38
C SER A 358 -27.25 -27.88 11.64
N ASN A 359 -26.62 -26.99 10.88
CA ASN A 359 -26.97 -26.59 9.49
C ASN A 359 -26.16 -25.37 8.99
N GLY A 360 -25.23 -24.84 9.81
CA GLY A 360 -24.07 -24.04 9.38
C GLY A 360 -22.80 -24.87 9.10
N GLY A 361 -22.92 -26.20 9.17
CA GLY A 361 -21.81 -27.14 9.35
C GLY A 361 -20.85 -27.30 8.18
N GLU A 362 -21.28 -27.17 6.92
CA GLU A 362 -20.35 -27.35 5.78
C GLU A 362 -19.38 -26.18 5.61
N LYS A 363 -19.82 -24.93 5.84
CA LYS A 363 -18.95 -23.75 5.82
C LYS A 363 -18.07 -23.64 7.07
N GLN A 364 -18.57 -24.07 8.23
CA GLN A 364 -17.77 -24.14 9.47
C GLN A 364 -16.75 -25.29 9.43
N GLN A 365 -17.10 -26.47 8.88
CA GLN A 365 -16.14 -27.58 8.69
C GLN A 365 -15.03 -27.23 7.70
N GLN A 366 -15.32 -26.48 6.62
CA GLN A 366 -14.29 -26.04 5.67
C GLN A 366 -13.27 -25.06 6.28
N GLN A 367 -13.68 -24.20 7.22
CA GLN A 367 -12.79 -23.27 7.94
C GLN A 367 -11.87 -23.97 8.97
N GLU A 368 -12.21 -25.17 9.41
CA GLU A 368 -11.42 -25.94 10.39
C GLU A 368 -10.47 -26.97 9.73
N GLN A 369 -10.63 -27.28 8.44
CA GLN A 369 -9.78 -28.27 7.77
C GLN A 369 -8.34 -27.79 7.60
N VAL A 370 -7.42 -28.57 8.15
CA VAL A 370 -5.98 -28.44 7.91
C VAL A 370 -5.60 -29.17 6.63
N VAL A 371 -5.00 -28.48 5.67
CA VAL A 371 -4.46 -29.06 4.42
C VAL A 371 -2.96 -28.79 4.31
N CYS A 372 -2.21 -29.69 3.68
CA CYS A 372 -0.77 -29.53 3.48
C CYS A 372 -0.46 -29.21 2.01
N VAL A 373 0.42 -28.25 1.76
CA VAL A 373 0.90 -27.92 0.39
C VAL A 373 2.39 -28.20 0.33
N THR A 374 2.81 -29.19 -0.46
CA THR A 374 4.23 -29.45 -0.65
C THR A 374 4.83 -28.48 -1.65
N GLY A 375 6.03 -27.98 -1.39
CA GLY A 375 6.66 -27.00 -2.30
C GLY A 375 5.93 -25.65 -2.28
N ALA A 376 5.37 -25.29 -1.12
CA ALA A 376 4.57 -24.09 -0.90
C ALA A 376 5.26 -22.79 -1.34
N GLY A 377 6.59 -22.74 -1.26
CA GLY A 377 7.39 -21.59 -1.69
C GLY A 377 7.57 -21.42 -3.20
N GLY A 378 7.14 -22.39 -3.99
CA GLY A 378 7.27 -22.39 -5.45
C GLY A 378 6.23 -21.52 -6.14
N PHE A 379 6.34 -21.38 -7.47
CA PHE A 379 5.45 -20.52 -8.24
C PHE A 379 3.98 -20.94 -8.15
N ILE A 380 3.65 -22.19 -8.52
CA ILE A 380 2.29 -22.71 -8.40
C ILE A 380 1.92 -22.89 -6.92
N GLY A 381 2.84 -23.43 -6.11
CA GLY A 381 2.61 -23.72 -4.69
C GLY A 381 2.18 -22.49 -3.89
N SER A 382 2.81 -21.33 -4.12
CA SER A 382 2.48 -20.09 -3.40
C SER A 382 1.09 -19.56 -3.75
N TRP A 383 0.64 -19.75 -4.99
CA TRP A 383 -0.72 -19.40 -5.42
C TRP A 383 -1.76 -20.39 -4.90
N VAL A 384 -1.44 -21.69 -4.81
CA VAL A 384 -2.32 -22.68 -4.17
C VAL A 384 -2.49 -22.36 -2.67
N VAL A 385 -1.40 -22.02 -1.97
CA VAL A 385 -1.47 -21.54 -0.58
C VAL A 385 -2.37 -20.31 -0.47
N LYS A 386 -2.18 -19.33 -1.36
CA LYS A 386 -2.99 -18.10 -1.36
C LYS A 386 -4.47 -18.40 -1.58
N GLU A 387 -4.82 -19.24 -2.56
CA GLU A 387 -6.21 -19.61 -2.86
C GLU A 387 -6.87 -20.35 -1.67
N LEU A 388 -6.15 -21.27 -1.04
CA LEU A 388 -6.62 -21.98 0.16
C LEU A 388 -6.84 -21.03 1.34
N LEU A 389 -5.92 -20.09 1.56
CA LEU A 389 -6.08 -19.07 2.60
C LEU A 389 -7.29 -18.16 2.32
N LEU A 390 -7.51 -17.72 1.08
CA LEU A 390 -8.69 -16.93 0.73
C LEU A 390 -10.01 -17.67 0.97
N ARG A 391 -9.99 -19.00 0.85
CA ARG A 391 -11.15 -19.88 1.09
C ARG A 391 -11.33 -20.32 2.54
N GLY A 392 -10.52 -19.82 3.46
CA GLY A 392 -10.70 -20.09 4.90
C GLY A 392 -9.91 -21.30 5.43
N TYR A 393 -9.20 -22.07 4.60
CA TYR A 393 -8.46 -23.24 5.06
C TYR A 393 -7.31 -22.89 6.00
N ARG A 394 -6.97 -23.82 6.91
CA ARG A 394 -5.69 -23.83 7.63
C ARG A 394 -4.66 -24.55 6.77
N VAL A 395 -3.57 -23.89 6.43
CA VAL A 395 -2.59 -24.38 5.48
C VAL A 395 -1.28 -24.70 6.19
N ARG A 396 -0.77 -25.92 6.01
CA ARG A 396 0.59 -26.30 6.35
C ARG A 396 1.44 -26.30 5.09
N GLY A 397 2.26 -25.26 4.90
CA GLY A 397 3.13 -25.14 3.75
C GLY A 397 4.49 -25.79 4.01
N THR A 398 4.93 -26.72 3.16
CA THR A 398 6.25 -27.33 3.30
C THR A 398 7.29 -26.72 2.36
N ALA A 399 8.50 -26.56 2.89
CA ALA A 399 9.68 -26.19 2.12
C ALA A 399 10.94 -26.80 2.74
N ARG A 400 11.98 -27.04 1.94
CA ARG A 400 13.28 -27.51 2.46
C ARG A 400 13.92 -26.53 3.44
N ASP A 401 13.69 -25.24 3.22
CA ASP A 401 14.13 -24.14 4.06
C ASP A 401 12.98 -23.13 4.24
N PRO A 402 12.15 -23.28 5.28
CA PRO A 402 11.02 -22.38 5.56
C PRO A 402 11.41 -20.90 5.64
N SER A 403 12.64 -20.59 6.11
CA SER A 403 13.10 -19.21 6.30
C SER A 403 13.16 -18.39 5.00
N LYS A 404 13.35 -19.06 3.86
CA LYS A 404 13.39 -18.44 2.53
C LYS A 404 12.00 -18.12 1.96
N ASN A 405 10.93 -18.45 2.67
CA ASN A 405 9.55 -18.35 2.17
C ASN A 405 8.75 -17.24 2.88
N ALA A 406 9.43 -16.18 3.32
CA ALA A 406 8.80 -15.01 3.95
C ALA A 406 7.67 -14.39 3.09
N HIS A 407 7.73 -14.53 1.77
CA HIS A 407 6.68 -14.06 0.86
C HIS A 407 5.32 -14.74 1.09
N LEU A 408 5.27 -15.94 1.69
CA LEU A 408 4.03 -16.62 2.06
C LEU A 408 3.43 -16.06 3.35
N LEU A 409 4.26 -15.61 4.28
CA LEU A 409 3.82 -14.99 5.54
C LEU A 409 3.20 -13.61 5.34
N ALA A 410 3.44 -13.00 4.18
CA ALA A 410 2.82 -11.73 3.78
C ALA A 410 1.46 -11.89 3.08
N LEU A 411 0.96 -13.14 2.92
CA LEU A 411 -0.36 -13.40 2.35
C LEU A 411 -1.45 -13.11 3.38
N GLU A 412 -2.59 -12.64 2.89
CA GLU A 412 -3.77 -12.40 3.72
C GLU A 412 -4.23 -13.70 4.41
N GLY A 413 -4.44 -13.63 5.73
CA GLY A 413 -4.80 -14.78 6.58
C GLY A 413 -3.65 -15.72 6.93
N ALA A 414 -2.42 -15.46 6.48
CA ALA A 414 -1.28 -16.33 6.76
C ALA A 414 -0.85 -16.32 8.24
N ASP A 415 -0.97 -15.19 8.92
CA ASP A 415 -0.66 -15.02 10.33
C ASP A 415 -1.52 -15.89 11.26
N GLU A 416 -2.77 -16.14 10.86
CA GLU A 416 -3.71 -16.97 11.62
C GLU A 416 -3.72 -18.43 11.17
N ARG A 417 -3.57 -18.67 9.86
CA ARG A 417 -3.92 -19.95 9.23
C ARG A 417 -2.79 -20.60 8.45
N LEU A 418 -1.63 -19.98 8.27
CA LEU A 418 -0.47 -20.60 7.62
C LEU A 418 0.59 -21.03 8.64
N THR A 419 0.98 -22.29 8.59
CA THR A 419 2.17 -22.81 9.31
C THR A 419 3.18 -23.31 8.29
N LEU A 420 4.42 -22.82 8.37
CA LEU A 420 5.51 -23.30 7.52
C LEU A 420 6.32 -24.39 8.23
N CYS A 421 6.46 -25.54 7.58
CA CYS A 421 7.21 -26.68 8.11
C CYS A 421 8.38 -27.03 7.20
N ARG A 422 9.48 -27.46 7.80
CA ARG A 422 10.59 -28.05 7.05
C ARG A 422 10.21 -29.47 6.62
N ALA A 423 10.20 -29.74 5.32
CA ALA A 423 10.08 -31.10 4.81
C ALA A 423 10.82 -31.25 3.47
N ASP A 424 11.31 -32.45 3.21
CA ASP A 424 11.88 -32.86 1.94
C ASP A 424 11.09 -34.05 1.40
N VAL A 425 10.82 -34.08 0.09
CA VAL A 425 10.04 -35.17 -0.53
C VAL A 425 10.78 -36.51 -0.51
N LEU A 426 12.10 -36.49 -0.35
CA LEU A 426 12.91 -37.70 -0.17
C LEU A 426 13.09 -38.08 1.31
N ASP A 427 12.66 -37.24 2.25
CA ASP A 427 12.65 -37.54 3.68
C ASP A 427 11.23 -37.92 4.12
N PHE A 428 10.98 -39.24 4.09
CA PHE A 428 9.69 -39.83 4.42
C PHE A 428 9.18 -39.45 5.82
N ALA A 429 10.08 -39.38 6.82
CA ALA A 429 9.71 -39.01 8.18
C ALA A 429 9.25 -37.54 8.25
N SER A 430 9.93 -36.65 7.54
CA SER A 430 9.53 -35.25 7.46
C SER A 430 8.16 -35.05 6.79
N LEU A 431 7.84 -35.87 5.78
CA LEU A 431 6.52 -35.86 5.13
C LEU A 431 5.43 -36.35 6.07
N ARG A 432 5.65 -37.45 6.80
CA ARG A 432 4.68 -37.93 7.80
C ARG A 432 4.41 -36.87 8.87
N ALA A 433 5.45 -36.24 9.41
CA ALA A 433 5.29 -35.15 10.36
C ALA A 433 4.49 -33.97 9.77
N ALA A 434 4.74 -33.63 8.51
CA ALA A 434 4.00 -32.58 7.82
C ALA A 434 2.53 -32.96 7.53
N PHE A 435 2.21 -34.24 7.31
CA PHE A 435 0.86 -34.68 6.98
C PHE A 435 0.01 -35.07 8.19
N ALA A 436 0.62 -35.20 9.37
CA ALA A 436 -0.08 -35.52 10.60
C ALA A 436 -1.24 -34.52 10.89
N GLY A 437 -2.46 -35.05 10.96
CA GLY A 437 -3.69 -34.26 11.19
C GLY A 437 -4.18 -33.46 9.98
N CYS A 438 -3.61 -33.66 8.79
CA CYS A 438 -4.10 -33.03 7.56
C CYS A 438 -5.25 -33.83 6.94
N HIS A 439 -6.25 -33.12 6.42
CA HIS A 439 -7.41 -33.69 5.72
C HIS A 439 -7.12 -33.91 4.23
N GLY A 440 -6.22 -33.10 3.69
CA GLY A 440 -5.83 -33.13 2.28
C GLY A 440 -4.38 -32.72 2.07
N VAL A 441 -3.79 -33.21 0.98
CA VAL A 441 -2.43 -32.85 0.55
C VAL A 441 -2.46 -32.36 -0.89
N PHE A 442 -1.85 -31.21 -1.14
CA PHE A 442 -1.57 -30.66 -2.45
C PHE A 442 -0.10 -30.91 -2.77
N HIS A 443 0.18 -31.93 -3.56
CA HIS A 443 1.54 -32.28 -3.95
C HIS A 443 1.99 -31.46 -5.16
N VAL A 444 2.61 -30.31 -4.89
CA VAL A 444 3.15 -29.39 -5.91
C VAL A 444 4.68 -29.47 -6.00
N ALA A 445 5.35 -29.98 -4.96
CA ALA A 445 6.80 -30.11 -4.92
C ALA A 445 7.30 -31.09 -5.97
N SER A 446 7.83 -30.56 -7.07
CA SER A 446 8.50 -31.37 -8.08
C SER A 446 9.61 -30.54 -8.72
N PRO A 447 10.81 -31.10 -8.90
CA PRO A 447 11.89 -30.38 -9.54
C PRO A 447 11.56 -30.12 -11.03
N VAL A 448 12.08 -29.02 -11.57
CA VAL A 448 12.00 -28.66 -12.99
C VAL A 448 13.43 -28.47 -13.46
N SER A 449 13.96 -29.47 -14.17
CA SER A 449 15.34 -29.51 -14.64
C SER A 449 15.45 -30.42 -15.87
N ASN A 450 16.50 -30.24 -16.67
CA ASN A 450 16.89 -31.19 -17.72
C ASN A 450 17.95 -32.20 -17.22
N ASP A 451 18.21 -32.23 -15.92
CA ASP A 451 19.12 -33.16 -15.27
C ASP A 451 18.54 -34.59 -15.30
N PRO A 452 19.27 -35.60 -15.81
CA PRO A 452 18.85 -37.00 -15.72
C PRO A 452 18.53 -37.48 -14.29
N ASN A 453 19.16 -36.90 -13.27
CA ASN A 453 18.90 -37.19 -11.86
C ASN A 453 17.53 -36.66 -11.37
N LEU A 454 16.78 -35.95 -12.23
CA LEU A 454 15.40 -35.54 -11.99
C LEU A 454 14.48 -36.74 -11.80
N VAL A 455 14.64 -37.79 -12.61
CA VAL A 455 13.68 -38.90 -12.70
C VAL A 455 13.54 -39.61 -11.35
N PRO A 456 14.64 -40.07 -10.69
CA PRO A 456 14.52 -40.75 -9.41
C PRO A 456 13.90 -39.84 -8.35
N THR A 457 14.31 -38.56 -8.30
CA THR A 457 13.79 -37.60 -7.32
C THR A 457 12.29 -37.34 -7.50
N ALA A 458 11.83 -37.17 -8.74
CA ALA A 458 10.43 -36.90 -9.05
C ALA A 458 9.55 -38.12 -8.79
N VAL A 459 9.98 -39.31 -9.19
CA VAL A 459 9.22 -40.56 -9.01
C VAL A 459 9.20 -40.96 -7.53
N GLU A 460 10.36 -41.04 -6.89
CA GLU A 460 10.46 -41.49 -5.50
C GLU A 460 9.84 -40.48 -4.53
N GLY A 461 10.06 -39.18 -4.75
CA GLY A 461 9.40 -38.14 -3.98
C GLY A 461 7.88 -38.21 -4.07
N THR A 462 7.35 -38.56 -5.25
CA THR A 462 5.91 -38.74 -5.45
C THR A 462 5.39 -39.99 -4.73
N ARG A 463 6.11 -41.12 -4.81
CA ARG A 463 5.77 -42.35 -4.06
C ARG A 463 5.76 -42.10 -2.56
N ASN A 464 6.78 -41.41 -2.05
CA ASN A 464 6.88 -41.04 -0.63
C ASN A 464 5.71 -40.18 -0.18
N VAL A 465 5.27 -39.22 -1.01
CA VAL A 465 4.10 -38.40 -0.67
C VAL A 465 2.82 -39.22 -0.63
N MET A 466 2.57 -40.12 -1.59
CA MET A 466 1.39 -40.99 -1.56
C MET A 466 1.40 -41.93 -0.35
N ASN A 467 2.55 -42.54 -0.07
CA ASN A 467 2.71 -43.46 1.05
C ASN A 467 2.61 -42.74 2.41
N ALA A 468 3.21 -41.57 2.56
CA ALA A 468 3.12 -40.78 3.80
C ALA A 468 1.70 -40.23 4.01
N ALA A 469 1.00 -39.85 2.94
CA ALA A 469 -0.40 -39.43 3.00
C ALA A 469 -1.27 -40.59 3.51
N ALA A 470 -1.10 -41.79 2.94
CA ALA A 470 -1.80 -42.99 3.39
C ALA A 470 -1.49 -43.34 4.85
N ASP A 471 -0.20 -43.32 5.25
CA ASP A 471 0.24 -43.63 6.62
C ASP A 471 -0.36 -42.67 7.67
N MET A 472 -0.62 -41.42 7.28
CA MET A 472 -1.18 -40.39 8.16
C MET A 472 -2.70 -40.24 8.05
N GLY A 473 -3.36 -41.12 7.29
CA GLY A 473 -4.82 -41.11 7.13
C GLY A 473 -5.36 -39.97 6.27
N VAL A 474 -4.53 -39.35 5.43
CA VAL A 474 -4.97 -38.34 4.46
C VAL A 474 -5.78 -39.02 3.36
N LEU A 475 -7.06 -38.66 3.24
CA LEU A 475 -7.98 -39.31 2.30
C LEU A 475 -7.81 -38.82 0.85
N ARG A 476 -7.46 -37.55 0.65
CA ARG A 476 -7.43 -36.92 -0.68
C ARG A 476 -6.10 -36.22 -0.96
N VAL A 477 -5.52 -36.54 -2.11
CA VAL A 477 -4.31 -35.90 -2.62
C VAL A 477 -4.60 -35.26 -3.97
N VAL A 478 -4.27 -33.98 -4.11
CA VAL A 478 -4.23 -33.29 -5.41
C VAL A 478 -2.79 -33.20 -5.86
N PHE A 479 -2.48 -33.82 -7.00
CA PHE A 479 -1.14 -33.88 -7.55
C PHE A 479 -0.96 -32.93 -8.73
N THR A 480 0.09 -32.10 -8.69
CA THR A 480 0.50 -31.27 -9.82
C THR A 480 1.42 -32.05 -10.76
N SER A 481 0.84 -32.66 -11.80
CA SER A 481 1.61 -33.25 -12.89
C SER A 481 1.96 -32.17 -13.93
N SER A 482 1.96 -32.50 -15.22
CA SER A 482 2.35 -31.62 -16.32
C SER A 482 1.68 -32.06 -17.61
N TYR A 483 1.33 -31.09 -18.46
CA TYR A 483 1.02 -31.32 -19.88
C TYR A 483 2.08 -32.19 -20.60
N GLY A 484 3.33 -32.18 -20.12
CA GLY A 484 4.40 -33.09 -20.55
C GLY A 484 4.06 -34.58 -20.45
N ALA A 485 3.13 -34.99 -19.59
CA ALA A 485 2.65 -36.37 -19.46
C ALA A 485 1.51 -36.74 -20.45
N VAL A 486 1.08 -35.79 -21.28
CA VAL A 486 -0.07 -35.93 -22.17
C VAL A 486 0.32 -35.97 -23.65
N HIS A 487 1.24 -35.11 -24.08
CA HIS A 487 1.35 -34.73 -25.49
C HIS A 487 2.48 -35.39 -26.30
N MET A 488 3.53 -35.87 -25.64
CA MET A 488 4.73 -36.38 -26.31
C MET A 488 4.52 -37.83 -26.74
N ASN A 489 3.75 -38.04 -27.81
CA ASN A 489 3.47 -39.37 -28.34
C ASN A 489 3.65 -39.37 -29.88
N PRO A 490 4.67 -40.06 -30.43
CA PRO A 490 4.97 -40.04 -31.86
C PRO A 490 3.93 -40.73 -32.73
N ASN A 491 3.10 -41.60 -32.12
CA ASN A 491 2.05 -42.34 -32.83
C ASN A 491 0.71 -41.60 -32.88
N ARG A 492 0.65 -40.39 -32.32
CA ARG A 492 -0.57 -39.58 -32.25
C ARG A 492 -0.75 -38.74 -33.50
N SER A 493 -1.95 -38.79 -34.08
CA SER A 493 -2.32 -37.92 -35.19
C SER A 493 -2.17 -36.43 -34.79
N PRO A 494 -1.59 -35.57 -35.66
CA PRO A 494 -1.53 -34.12 -35.44
C PRO A 494 -2.89 -33.45 -35.24
N ASP A 495 -3.97 -34.03 -35.78
CA ASP A 495 -5.34 -33.50 -35.69
C ASP A 495 -6.11 -34.01 -34.48
N ALA A 496 -5.52 -34.90 -33.68
CA ALA A 496 -6.15 -35.44 -32.48
C ALA A 496 -6.38 -34.35 -31.43
N VAL A 497 -7.54 -34.40 -30.75
CA VAL A 497 -7.83 -33.53 -29.62
C VAL A 497 -7.12 -34.09 -28.39
N LEU A 498 -6.25 -33.29 -27.76
CA LEU A 498 -5.62 -33.65 -26.49
C LEU A 498 -6.62 -33.46 -25.34
N ASP A 499 -6.90 -34.53 -24.61
CA ASP A 499 -7.76 -34.52 -23.42
C ASP A 499 -7.10 -35.30 -22.28
N GLU A 500 -7.84 -35.56 -21.20
CA GLU A 500 -7.33 -36.24 -20.01
C GLU A 500 -7.08 -37.75 -20.18
N SER A 501 -7.57 -38.37 -21.27
CA SER A 501 -7.28 -39.78 -21.58
C SER A 501 -5.90 -39.99 -22.22
N CYS A 502 -5.31 -38.90 -22.69
CA CYS A 502 -4.13 -38.90 -23.53
C CYS A 502 -2.82 -39.04 -22.74
N TRP A 503 -1.92 -39.92 -23.18
CA TRP A 503 -0.62 -40.11 -22.54
C TRP A 503 0.56 -39.86 -23.48
N SER A 504 1.63 -39.31 -22.90
CA SER A 504 2.95 -39.28 -23.50
C SER A 504 3.55 -40.69 -23.53
N ASP A 505 4.29 -41.00 -24.60
CA ASP A 505 5.00 -42.26 -24.74
C ASP A 505 6.30 -42.21 -23.90
N PRO A 506 6.47 -43.09 -22.88
CA PRO A 506 7.65 -43.01 -22.02
C PRO A 506 8.96 -43.28 -22.74
N GLU A 507 8.98 -44.13 -23.76
CA GLU A 507 10.21 -44.46 -24.50
C GLU A 507 10.66 -43.26 -25.32
N PHE A 508 9.72 -42.67 -26.06
CA PHE A 508 9.95 -41.45 -26.82
C PHE A 508 10.39 -40.28 -25.93
N CYS A 509 9.71 -40.08 -24.79
CA CYS A 509 10.09 -39.03 -23.85
C CYS A 509 11.49 -39.24 -23.29
N ARG A 510 11.87 -40.49 -22.94
CA ARG A 510 13.21 -40.77 -22.41
C ARG A 510 14.33 -40.34 -23.36
N GLN A 511 14.07 -40.44 -24.66
CA GLN A 511 15.02 -40.10 -25.71
C GLN A 511 14.98 -38.61 -26.10
N THR A 512 13.87 -37.92 -25.90
CA THR A 512 13.64 -36.56 -26.44
C THR A 512 13.52 -35.46 -25.38
N ASP A 513 12.91 -35.74 -24.24
CA ASP A 513 12.66 -34.78 -23.16
C ASP A 513 12.55 -35.49 -21.80
N VAL A 514 13.64 -35.43 -21.03
CA VAL A 514 13.76 -36.08 -19.72
C VAL A 514 12.77 -35.54 -18.68
N TYR A 515 12.33 -34.30 -18.81
CA TYR A 515 11.32 -33.72 -17.92
C TYR A 515 9.94 -34.32 -18.21
N CYS A 516 9.56 -34.44 -19.49
CA CYS A 516 8.33 -35.12 -19.89
C CYS A 516 8.35 -36.59 -19.47
N TYR A 517 9.50 -37.26 -19.58
CA TYR A 517 9.68 -38.62 -19.07
C TYR A 517 9.46 -38.70 -17.55
N ALA A 518 10.16 -37.86 -16.78
CA ALA A 518 10.04 -37.82 -15.32
C ALA A 518 8.60 -37.57 -14.86
N LYS A 519 7.89 -36.62 -15.48
CA LYS A 519 6.50 -36.30 -15.15
C LYS A 519 5.54 -37.44 -15.51
N THR A 520 5.74 -38.08 -16.66
CA THR A 520 4.94 -39.26 -17.06
C THR A 520 5.13 -40.41 -16.07
N MET A 521 6.36 -40.69 -15.67
CA MET A 521 6.66 -41.76 -14.72
C MET A 521 6.21 -41.44 -13.29
N ALA A 522 6.35 -40.20 -12.84
CA ALA A 522 5.89 -39.77 -11.52
C ALA A 522 4.36 -39.83 -11.41
N GLU A 523 3.63 -39.47 -12.48
CA GLU A 523 2.18 -39.57 -12.51
C GLU A 523 1.70 -41.03 -12.48
N LYS A 524 2.32 -41.91 -13.27
CA LYS A 524 2.03 -43.36 -13.20
C LYS A 524 2.32 -43.94 -11.82
N ALA A 525 3.41 -43.53 -11.18
CA ALA A 525 3.74 -43.95 -9.82
C ALA A 525 2.74 -43.43 -8.78
N ALA A 526 2.27 -42.18 -8.94
CA ALA A 526 1.20 -41.62 -8.13
C ALA A 526 -0.09 -42.43 -8.25
N GLU A 527 -0.54 -42.72 -9.47
CA GLU A 527 -1.75 -43.51 -9.71
C GLU A 527 -1.63 -44.93 -9.14
N GLU A 528 -0.49 -45.58 -9.35
CA GLU A 528 -0.19 -46.91 -8.84
C GLU A 528 -0.22 -46.96 -7.31
N GLU A 529 0.52 -46.07 -6.63
CA GLU A 529 0.60 -46.06 -5.16
C GLU A 529 -0.72 -45.60 -4.53
N ALA A 530 -1.41 -44.61 -5.11
CA ALA A 530 -2.71 -44.18 -4.62
C ALA A 530 -3.76 -45.31 -4.72
N ALA A 531 -3.77 -46.07 -5.82
CA ALA A 531 -4.65 -47.22 -5.98
C ALA A 531 -4.32 -48.35 -4.96
N LYS A 532 -3.03 -48.68 -4.80
CA LYS A 532 -2.59 -49.70 -3.83
C LYS A 532 -2.94 -49.34 -2.38
N ARG A 533 -2.83 -48.06 -2.03
CA ARG A 533 -2.96 -47.58 -0.65
C ARG A 533 -4.34 -46.99 -0.33
N GLY A 534 -5.25 -46.94 -1.30
CA GLY A 534 -6.61 -46.42 -1.12
C GLY A 534 -6.72 -44.90 -0.98
N VAL A 535 -5.76 -44.15 -1.51
CA VAL A 535 -5.76 -42.66 -1.49
C VAL A 535 -6.58 -42.13 -2.67
N GLN A 536 -7.49 -41.17 -2.43
CA GLN A 536 -8.22 -40.53 -3.53
C GLN A 536 -7.32 -39.51 -4.23
N LEU A 537 -6.99 -39.79 -5.50
CA LEU A 537 -6.08 -38.96 -6.30
C LEU A 537 -6.82 -38.17 -7.37
N SER A 538 -6.56 -36.86 -7.38
CA SER A 538 -6.89 -35.95 -8.48
C SER A 538 -5.60 -35.34 -9.03
N VAL A 539 -5.44 -35.33 -10.35
CA VAL A 539 -4.21 -34.88 -11.02
C VAL A 539 -4.52 -33.66 -11.87
N VAL A 540 -3.87 -32.52 -11.57
CA VAL A 540 -3.95 -31.31 -12.38
C VAL A 540 -2.74 -31.26 -13.31
N LEU A 541 -2.97 -31.07 -14.61
CA LEU A 541 -1.96 -31.11 -15.67
C LEU A 541 -1.75 -29.70 -16.26
N PRO A 542 -1.00 -28.81 -15.60
CA PRO A 542 -0.71 -27.48 -16.14
C PRO A 542 0.30 -27.54 -17.28
N CYS A 543 0.24 -26.54 -18.16
CA CYS A 543 1.23 -26.28 -19.20
C CYS A 543 2.15 -25.10 -18.81
N VAL A 544 2.76 -24.40 -19.78
CA VAL A 544 3.62 -23.25 -19.47
C VAL A 544 2.81 -22.23 -18.69
N THR A 545 3.10 -22.14 -17.40
CA THR A 545 2.30 -21.34 -16.47
C THR A 545 2.83 -19.92 -16.48
N VAL A 546 1.95 -18.96 -16.74
CA VAL A 546 2.25 -17.53 -16.82
C VAL A 546 1.37 -16.76 -15.83
N GLY A 547 1.82 -15.59 -15.40
CA GLY A 547 1.08 -14.75 -14.46
C GLY A 547 1.99 -14.10 -13.41
N PRO A 548 1.43 -13.30 -12.49
CA PRO A 548 2.22 -12.57 -11.51
C PRO A 548 2.95 -13.53 -10.55
N ILE A 549 4.25 -13.30 -10.31
CA ILE A 549 5.04 -14.09 -9.35
C ILE A 549 4.84 -13.60 -7.91
N LEU A 550 4.57 -14.51 -6.96
CA LEU A 550 4.52 -14.18 -5.53
C LEU A 550 5.90 -14.32 -4.89
N GLN A 551 6.62 -15.38 -5.25
CA GLN A 551 8.00 -15.63 -4.85
C GLN A 551 8.97 -14.55 -5.38
N PRO A 552 10.15 -14.38 -4.75
CA PRO A 552 11.12 -13.35 -5.13
C PRO A 552 11.97 -13.70 -6.36
N ALA A 553 11.96 -14.96 -6.81
CA ALA A 553 12.80 -15.43 -7.92
C ALA A 553 11.97 -15.75 -9.17
N ILE A 554 12.55 -15.48 -10.35
CA ILE A 554 12.00 -15.88 -11.65
C ILE A 554 12.09 -17.40 -11.77
N ASN A 555 10.98 -18.05 -12.13
CA ASN A 555 10.94 -19.49 -12.40
C ASN A 555 11.14 -19.80 -13.90
N THR A 556 11.35 -21.07 -14.23
CA THR A 556 11.60 -21.53 -15.61
C THR A 556 10.50 -21.14 -16.61
N SER A 557 9.23 -21.21 -16.23
CA SER A 557 8.09 -20.86 -17.10
C SER A 557 8.04 -19.36 -17.40
N ILE A 558 8.30 -18.50 -16.41
CA ILE A 558 8.38 -17.05 -16.63
C ILE A 558 9.66 -16.69 -17.39
N ASN A 559 10.79 -17.35 -17.11
CA ASN A 559 12.03 -17.15 -17.84
C ASN A 559 11.89 -17.49 -19.34
N HIS A 560 11.06 -18.49 -19.67
CA HIS A 560 10.72 -18.83 -21.04
C HIS A 560 10.07 -17.66 -21.81
N VAL A 561 9.24 -16.84 -21.15
CA VAL A 561 8.65 -15.62 -21.73
C VAL A 561 9.67 -14.48 -21.75
N VAL A 562 10.38 -14.27 -20.64
CA VAL A 562 11.34 -13.18 -20.45
C VAL A 562 12.47 -13.23 -21.49
N ARG A 563 13.01 -14.41 -21.80
CA ARG A 563 14.11 -14.54 -22.78
C ARG A 563 13.73 -14.08 -24.19
N TYR A 564 12.47 -14.26 -24.60
CA TYR A 564 11.99 -13.77 -25.90
C TYR A 564 11.64 -12.29 -25.83
N LEU A 565 11.03 -11.85 -24.72
CA LEU A 565 10.69 -10.45 -24.49
C LEU A 565 11.95 -9.58 -24.55
N THR A 566 13.02 -9.99 -23.86
CA THR A 566 14.27 -9.23 -23.72
C THR A 566 15.26 -9.42 -24.88
N GLY A 567 14.93 -10.25 -25.88
CA GLY A 567 15.83 -10.57 -26.98
C GLY A 567 17.04 -11.42 -26.58
N ALA A 568 17.09 -11.93 -25.34
CA ALA A 568 18.16 -12.82 -24.88
C ALA A 568 18.22 -14.14 -25.68
N ALA A 569 17.08 -14.58 -26.23
CA ALA A 569 17.04 -15.61 -27.26
C ALA A 569 17.11 -14.94 -28.65
N PRO A 570 18.18 -15.15 -29.45
CA PRO A 570 18.32 -14.51 -30.75
C PRO A 570 17.36 -15.06 -31.82
N THR A 571 16.89 -16.29 -31.62
CA THR A 571 15.95 -17.00 -32.49
C THR A 571 14.87 -17.68 -31.65
N TYR A 572 13.81 -18.13 -32.31
CA TYR A 572 12.80 -18.98 -31.69
C TYR A 572 12.49 -20.19 -32.58
N PRO A 573 12.18 -21.36 -31.99
CA PRO A 573 11.86 -22.57 -32.77
C PRO A 573 10.48 -22.47 -33.43
N ASN A 574 10.34 -23.07 -34.61
CA ASN A 574 9.05 -23.31 -35.29
C ASN A 574 8.23 -24.35 -34.51
N ALA A 575 7.69 -23.94 -33.37
CA ALA A 575 7.07 -24.83 -32.39
C ALA A 575 5.83 -24.22 -31.74
N VAL A 576 4.92 -25.10 -31.33
CA VAL A 576 3.69 -24.75 -30.60
C VAL A 576 3.89 -24.97 -29.10
N ALA A 577 3.24 -24.15 -28.27
CA ALA A 577 3.15 -24.39 -26.84
C ALA A 577 1.76 -24.07 -26.28
N ALA A 578 1.42 -24.75 -25.19
CA ALA A 578 0.26 -24.48 -24.35
C ALA A 578 0.62 -23.53 -23.20
N TYR A 579 -0.30 -22.62 -22.86
CA TYR A 579 -0.17 -21.66 -21.77
C TYR A 579 -1.41 -21.62 -20.88
N VAL A 580 -1.21 -21.29 -19.60
CA VAL A 580 -2.27 -21.14 -18.60
C VAL A 580 -1.89 -20.11 -17.54
N ASP A 581 -2.86 -19.41 -16.98
CA ASP A 581 -2.62 -18.48 -15.87
C ASP A 581 -2.36 -19.23 -14.56
N VAL A 582 -1.37 -18.80 -13.78
CA VAL A 582 -1.03 -19.41 -12.48
C VAL A 582 -2.20 -19.40 -11.49
N ARG A 583 -3.08 -18.40 -11.56
CA ARG A 583 -4.29 -18.33 -10.72
C ARG A 583 -5.31 -19.37 -11.14
N ASP A 584 -5.46 -19.61 -12.44
CA ASP A 584 -6.37 -20.64 -12.95
C ASP A 584 -5.88 -22.02 -12.52
N VAL A 585 -4.56 -22.25 -12.54
CA VAL A 585 -3.96 -23.49 -12.02
C VAL A 585 -4.25 -23.65 -10.53
N ALA A 586 -4.07 -22.60 -9.72
CA ALA A 586 -4.36 -22.67 -8.28
C ALA A 586 -5.85 -22.93 -8.00
N ARG A 587 -6.75 -22.23 -8.70
CA ARG A 587 -8.20 -22.49 -8.61
C ARG A 587 -8.55 -23.91 -9.03
N ALA A 588 -7.95 -24.43 -10.10
CA ALA A 588 -8.16 -25.81 -10.53
C ALA A 588 -7.81 -26.81 -9.42
N HIS A 589 -6.68 -26.60 -8.72
CA HIS A 589 -6.28 -27.47 -7.60
C HIS A 589 -7.33 -27.48 -6.48
N VAL A 590 -7.83 -26.30 -6.10
CA VAL A 590 -8.81 -26.22 -5.01
C VAL A 590 -10.17 -26.76 -5.44
N LEU A 591 -10.62 -26.50 -6.67
CA LEU A 591 -11.88 -27.03 -7.21
C LEU A 591 -11.89 -28.57 -7.24
N VAL A 592 -10.82 -29.21 -7.72
CA VAL A 592 -10.75 -30.68 -7.73
C VAL A 592 -10.56 -31.26 -6.33
N TYR A 593 -10.07 -30.48 -5.37
CA TYR A 593 -10.00 -30.88 -3.97
C TYR A 593 -11.37 -30.82 -3.28
N GLU A 594 -12.13 -29.74 -3.49
CA GLU A 594 -13.43 -29.53 -2.84
C GLU A 594 -14.51 -30.46 -3.39
N ARG A 595 -14.41 -30.84 -4.66
CA ARG A 595 -15.42 -31.67 -5.29
C ARG A 595 -15.25 -33.15 -4.92
N HIS A 596 -16.25 -33.71 -4.23
CA HIS A 596 -16.16 -35.08 -3.69
C HIS A 596 -16.04 -36.20 -4.73
N ASP A 597 -16.63 -36.00 -5.92
CA ASP A 597 -16.59 -36.93 -7.05
C ASP A 597 -15.42 -36.65 -8.01
N ALA A 598 -14.64 -35.59 -7.80
CA ALA A 598 -13.47 -35.30 -8.64
C ALA A 598 -12.38 -36.35 -8.42
N ARG A 599 -12.02 -37.05 -9.51
CA ARG A 599 -10.99 -38.09 -9.54
C ARG A 599 -10.31 -38.16 -10.90
N GLY A 600 -9.06 -38.61 -10.88
CA GLY A 600 -8.24 -38.78 -12.08
C GLY A 600 -7.73 -37.45 -12.61
N ARG A 601 -7.53 -37.39 -13.93
CA ARG A 601 -6.76 -36.34 -14.60
C ARG A 601 -7.63 -35.15 -15.02
N TYR A 602 -7.05 -33.94 -14.97
CA TYR A 602 -7.68 -32.66 -15.33
C TYR A 602 -6.70 -31.79 -16.14
N LEU A 603 -7.01 -31.55 -17.42
CA LEU A 603 -6.12 -30.81 -18.32
C LEU A 603 -6.28 -29.30 -18.12
N CYS A 604 -5.22 -28.64 -17.62
CA CYS A 604 -5.27 -27.22 -17.25
C CYS A 604 -4.52 -26.38 -18.30
N ILE A 605 -5.19 -26.16 -19.44
CA ILE A 605 -4.68 -25.36 -20.56
C ILE A 605 -5.67 -24.23 -20.87
N GLY A 606 -5.18 -22.99 -20.93
CA GLY A 606 -5.99 -21.82 -21.30
C GLY A 606 -5.89 -21.46 -22.79
N ALA A 607 -4.71 -21.65 -23.40
CA ALA A 607 -4.47 -21.36 -24.82
C ALA A 607 -3.37 -22.24 -25.40
N VAL A 608 -3.45 -22.53 -26.71
CA VAL A 608 -2.40 -23.20 -27.49
C VAL A 608 -2.12 -22.35 -28.72
N LEU A 609 -0.86 -21.98 -28.93
CA LEU A 609 -0.48 -21.14 -30.07
C LEU A 609 0.96 -21.40 -30.52
N HIS A 610 1.20 -21.06 -31.78
CA HIS A 610 2.54 -21.05 -32.35
C HIS A 610 3.42 -19.99 -31.68
N ARG A 611 4.73 -20.24 -31.60
CA ARG A 611 5.69 -19.32 -30.98
C ARG A 611 5.64 -17.92 -31.58
N ALA A 612 5.49 -17.81 -32.90
CA ALA A 612 5.37 -16.52 -33.59
C ALA A 612 4.20 -15.66 -33.05
N HIS A 613 3.05 -16.27 -32.77
CA HIS A 613 1.90 -15.54 -32.22
C HIS A 613 2.16 -15.07 -30.78
N LEU A 614 2.92 -15.83 -29.98
CA LEU A 614 3.32 -15.38 -28.63
C LEU A 614 4.17 -14.12 -28.75
N LEU A 615 5.18 -14.16 -29.62
CA LEU A 615 6.12 -13.04 -29.82
C LEU A 615 5.39 -11.81 -30.38
N GLN A 616 4.44 -12.00 -31.29
CA GLN A 616 3.56 -10.93 -31.76
C GLN A 616 2.78 -10.30 -30.60
N MET A 617 2.14 -11.10 -29.75
CA MET A 617 1.42 -10.59 -28.56
C MET A 617 2.36 -9.85 -27.61
N LEU A 618 3.58 -10.35 -27.38
CA LEU A 618 4.58 -9.68 -26.53
C LEU A 618 5.01 -8.34 -27.13
N LYS A 619 5.22 -8.28 -28.45
CA LYS A 619 5.59 -7.06 -29.17
C LYS A 619 4.47 -6.02 -29.14
N GLU A 620 3.21 -6.44 -29.27
CA GLU A 620 2.04 -5.55 -29.16
C GLU A 620 1.84 -5.02 -27.74
N LEU A 621 1.98 -5.89 -26.73
CA LEU A 621 1.76 -5.52 -25.33
C LEU A 621 2.91 -4.68 -24.78
N PHE A 622 4.14 -4.98 -25.20
CA PHE A 622 5.35 -4.36 -24.68
C PHE A 622 6.35 -4.01 -25.81
N PRO A 623 5.99 -3.06 -26.69
CA PRO A 623 6.83 -2.65 -27.83
C PRO A 623 8.18 -2.04 -27.43
N GLN A 624 8.37 -1.72 -26.14
CA GLN A 624 9.61 -1.18 -25.60
C GLN A 624 10.73 -2.22 -25.43
N TYR A 625 10.44 -3.52 -25.45
CA TYR A 625 11.48 -4.54 -25.35
C TYR A 625 11.88 -5.08 -26.72
N PRO A 626 13.14 -5.51 -26.89
CA PRO A 626 13.63 -6.03 -28.16
C PRO A 626 13.16 -7.47 -28.37
N VAL A 627 11.86 -7.65 -28.61
CA VAL A 627 11.25 -8.96 -28.79
C VAL A 627 11.84 -9.65 -30.02
N THR A 628 12.31 -10.88 -29.84
CA THR A 628 12.86 -11.73 -30.91
C THR A 628 11.89 -11.83 -32.08
N SER A 629 12.39 -11.77 -33.32
CA SER A 629 11.56 -11.86 -34.54
C SER A 629 11.99 -12.92 -35.55
N LYS A 630 13.11 -13.63 -35.31
CA LYS A 630 13.67 -14.61 -36.25
C LYS A 630 13.30 -16.05 -35.86
N CYS A 631 12.69 -16.77 -36.79
CA CYS A 631 12.42 -18.20 -36.66
C CYS A 631 13.68 -19.01 -37.01
N GLU A 632 13.96 -20.10 -36.28
CA GLU A 632 15.12 -20.97 -36.55
C GLU A 632 15.03 -21.66 -37.93
N ASP A 633 13.81 -22.02 -38.33
CA ASP A 633 13.51 -22.69 -39.60
C ASP A 633 12.76 -21.74 -40.56
N GLU A 634 13.34 -20.57 -40.82
CA GLU A 634 12.74 -19.54 -41.66
C GLU A 634 12.53 -20.06 -43.10
N GLY A 635 11.27 -20.14 -43.56
CA GLY A 635 10.89 -20.68 -44.88
C GLY A 635 10.13 -22.02 -44.84
N ASN A 636 10.13 -22.73 -43.70
CA ASN A 636 9.34 -23.95 -43.53
C ASN A 636 7.88 -23.63 -43.15
N GLN A 637 6.97 -24.59 -43.42
CA GLN A 637 5.57 -24.44 -43.05
C GLN A 637 5.43 -24.31 -41.52
N MET A 638 4.65 -23.31 -41.08
CA MET A 638 4.42 -23.06 -39.66
C MET A 638 3.72 -24.26 -39.00
N VAL A 639 4.26 -24.73 -37.88
CA VAL A 639 3.65 -25.85 -37.14
C VAL A 639 2.26 -25.43 -36.63
N LYS A 640 1.25 -26.21 -37.00
CA LYS A 640 -0.15 -25.92 -36.64
C LYS A 640 -0.39 -26.16 -35.14
N PRO A 641 -1.08 -25.24 -34.44
CA PRO A 641 -1.53 -25.48 -33.08
C PRO A 641 -2.42 -26.73 -32.99
N TYR A 642 -2.11 -27.64 -32.05
CA TYR A 642 -2.93 -28.82 -31.78
C TYR A 642 -4.21 -28.43 -31.04
N LYS A 643 -5.24 -29.28 -31.18
CA LYS A 643 -6.51 -29.12 -30.48
C LYS A 643 -6.43 -29.73 -29.07
N PHE A 644 -7.21 -29.21 -28.14
CA PHE A 644 -7.32 -29.75 -26.80
C PHE A 644 -8.73 -29.57 -26.23
N SER A 645 -9.06 -30.37 -25.22
CA SER A 645 -10.27 -30.24 -24.41
C SER A 645 -9.88 -29.95 -22.96
N ASN A 646 -10.49 -28.95 -22.36
CA ASN A 646 -10.41 -28.67 -20.92
C ASN A 646 -11.80 -28.73 -20.26
N GLN A 647 -12.71 -29.47 -20.89
CA GLN A 647 -14.13 -29.50 -20.52
C GLN A 647 -14.33 -29.94 -19.07
N ARG A 648 -13.58 -30.93 -18.58
CA ARG A 648 -13.71 -31.41 -17.19
C ARG A 648 -13.49 -30.32 -16.14
N LEU A 649 -12.57 -29.37 -16.39
CA LEU A 649 -12.36 -28.24 -15.48
C LEU A 649 -13.44 -27.16 -15.65
N ARG A 650 -13.95 -26.95 -16.87
CA ARG A 650 -15.07 -26.04 -17.13
C ARG A 650 -16.35 -26.53 -16.46
N ASP A 651 -16.60 -27.83 -16.47
CA ASP A 651 -17.74 -28.46 -15.80
C ASP A 651 -17.68 -28.29 -14.27
N LEU A 652 -16.48 -28.12 -13.70
CA LEU A 652 -16.27 -27.76 -12.30
C LEU A 652 -16.40 -26.24 -12.03
N GLY A 653 -16.74 -25.44 -13.05
CA GLY A 653 -16.91 -23.99 -12.94
C GLY A 653 -15.63 -23.17 -13.13
N LEU A 654 -14.54 -23.77 -13.63
CA LEU A 654 -13.31 -23.00 -13.86
C LEU A 654 -13.40 -22.17 -15.14
N GLU A 655 -13.33 -20.85 -14.98
CA GLU A 655 -13.10 -19.91 -16.06
C GLU A 655 -11.61 -19.60 -16.23
N PHE A 656 -11.13 -19.73 -17.48
CA PHE A 656 -9.73 -19.48 -17.83
C PHE A 656 -9.49 -18.02 -18.17
N THR A 657 -8.46 -17.46 -17.57
CA THR A 657 -7.99 -16.11 -17.82
C THR A 657 -7.40 -16.00 -19.23
N PRO A 658 -7.75 -14.97 -20.02
CA PRO A 658 -7.16 -14.78 -21.34
C PRO A 658 -5.64 -14.61 -21.28
N LEU A 659 -4.91 -15.36 -22.12
CA LEU A 659 -3.44 -15.34 -22.13
C LEU A 659 -2.84 -13.93 -22.25
N ARG A 660 -3.47 -13.05 -23.05
CA ARG A 660 -3.04 -11.66 -23.22
C ARG A 660 -2.99 -10.91 -21.88
N LYS A 661 -4.00 -11.11 -21.04
CA LYS A 661 -4.10 -10.53 -19.69
C LYS A 661 -3.03 -11.12 -18.77
N SER A 662 -2.85 -12.44 -18.80
CA SER A 662 -1.83 -13.14 -18.00
C SER A 662 -0.41 -12.67 -18.32
N LEU A 663 -0.08 -12.51 -19.61
CA LEU A 663 1.23 -12.00 -20.05
C LEU A 663 1.45 -10.55 -19.60
N HIS A 664 0.43 -9.70 -19.74
CA HIS A 664 0.51 -8.31 -19.31
C HIS A 664 0.80 -8.20 -17.81
N GLU A 665 -0.01 -8.84 -16.98
CA GLU A 665 0.12 -8.77 -15.52
C GLU A 665 1.39 -9.48 -15.01
N ALA A 666 1.87 -10.51 -15.70
CA ALA A 666 3.16 -11.14 -15.41
C ALA A 666 4.31 -10.16 -15.62
N ILE A 667 4.36 -9.49 -16.76
CA ILE A 667 5.45 -8.56 -17.11
C ILE A 667 5.41 -7.31 -16.24
N GLU A 668 4.23 -6.76 -15.95
CA GLU A 668 4.08 -5.66 -14.98
C GLU A 668 4.52 -6.08 -13.56
N CYS A 669 4.23 -7.32 -13.15
CA CYS A 669 4.72 -7.86 -11.88
C CYS A 669 6.26 -7.90 -11.86
N LEU A 670 6.89 -8.37 -12.93
CA LEU A 670 8.35 -8.40 -13.07
C LEU A 670 8.97 -7.00 -13.05
N GLN A 671 8.37 -6.04 -13.74
CA GLN A 671 8.78 -4.63 -13.70
C GLN A 671 8.69 -4.05 -12.29
N ARG A 672 7.55 -4.25 -11.60
CA ARG A 672 7.36 -3.79 -10.22
C ARG A 672 8.34 -4.43 -9.23
N LYS A 673 8.75 -5.67 -9.47
CA LYS A 673 9.72 -6.39 -8.65
C LYS A 673 11.18 -6.15 -9.07
N GLY A 674 11.43 -5.28 -10.06
CA GLY A 674 12.78 -4.94 -10.53
C GLY A 674 13.47 -6.04 -11.33
N HIS A 675 12.74 -7.07 -11.78
CA HIS A 675 13.27 -8.13 -12.65
C HIS A 675 13.36 -7.72 -14.12
N LEU A 676 12.61 -6.69 -14.53
CA LEU A 676 12.67 -6.11 -15.87
C LEU A 676 12.75 -4.58 -15.77
N PRO A 677 13.55 -3.92 -16.63
CA PRO A 677 13.64 -2.47 -16.63
C PRO A 677 12.33 -1.83 -17.09
N VAL A 678 11.93 -0.73 -16.45
CA VAL A 678 10.85 0.12 -16.95
C VAL A 678 11.45 1.06 -17.99
N VAL A 679 11.49 0.62 -19.25
CA VAL A 679 12.02 1.41 -20.35
C VAL A 679 11.10 2.61 -20.58
N THR A 680 11.62 3.82 -20.36
CA THR A 680 10.88 5.06 -20.66
C THR A 680 10.89 5.34 -22.16
N VAL A 681 9.91 6.08 -22.65
CA VAL A 681 9.78 6.50 -24.06
C VAL A 681 11.06 7.20 -24.58
N ALA A 682 11.87 7.77 -23.69
CA ALA A 682 13.16 8.36 -24.01
C ALA A 682 14.22 7.33 -24.49
N GLN A 683 14.21 6.11 -23.96
CA GLN A 683 15.12 5.03 -24.36
C GLN A 683 14.66 4.31 -25.64
N GLN A 684 13.36 4.34 -25.96
CA GLN A 684 12.84 3.83 -27.25
C GLN A 684 13.48 4.53 -28.45
N ARG A 685 13.72 5.84 -28.37
CA ARG A 685 14.35 6.60 -29.48
C ARG A 685 15.81 6.23 -29.75
N ALA A 686 16.54 5.72 -28.76
CA ALA A 686 17.94 5.31 -28.91
C ALA A 686 18.10 3.89 -29.49
N CYS A 687 17.13 2.99 -29.28
CA CYS A 687 17.17 1.64 -29.87
C CYS A 687 16.72 1.61 -31.34
N PHE A 688 15.88 2.55 -31.80
CA PHE A 688 15.49 2.64 -33.22
C PHE A 688 16.61 3.17 -34.13
N SER A 689 17.67 3.79 -33.58
CA SER A 689 18.83 4.24 -34.37
C SER A 689 19.88 3.15 -34.63
N ALA A 690 19.67 1.93 -34.15
CA ALA A 690 20.63 0.83 -34.32
C ALA A 690 19.95 -0.46 -34.79
N SER A 691 19.69 -0.55 -36.10
CA SER A 691 19.66 -1.85 -36.79
C SER A 691 20.13 -1.70 -38.24
N PRO A 692 20.74 -2.75 -38.84
CA PRO A 692 21.60 -2.64 -40.00
C PRO A 692 20.81 -2.70 -41.31
N SER A 693 20.97 -1.67 -42.14
CA SER A 693 20.42 -1.67 -43.50
C SER A 693 21.29 -2.48 -44.45
N SER A 694 20.73 -3.55 -45.02
CA SER A 694 21.25 -4.20 -46.22
C SER A 694 20.12 -4.37 -47.24
N SER A 695 20.12 -3.56 -48.30
CA SER A 695 19.96 -4.01 -49.69
C SER A 695 20.04 -2.81 -50.66
N PRO A 696 20.62 -2.97 -51.87
CA PRO A 696 21.22 -1.88 -52.63
C PRO A 696 20.36 -1.49 -53.83
N TYR A 697 19.99 -0.22 -54.01
CA TYR A 697 19.66 0.34 -55.34
C TYR A 697 19.58 1.87 -55.24
N MET A 698 20.68 2.54 -55.57
CA MET A 698 20.78 3.74 -56.41
C MET A 698 22.07 4.49 -56.07
N SER A 699 23.03 4.27 -56.96
CA SER A 699 24.23 5.08 -57.14
C SER A 699 23.87 6.48 -57.65
N SER A 700 24.85 7.37 -57.48
CA SER A 700 24.95 8.71 -58.08
C SER A 700 24.14 9.83 -57.42
N ILE A 701 24.79 10.56 -56.51
CA ILE A 701 25.27 11.93 -56.73
C ILE A 701 26.12 12.29 -55.50
N SER A 702 27.44 12.23 -55.69
CA SER A 702 28.43 12.80 -54.78
C SER A 702 28.64 14.28 -55.13
N LYS A 703 28.97 15.06 -54.09
CA LYS A 703 29.52 16.43 -54.07
C LYS A 703 28.49 17.53 -53.83
N ALA A 704 28.35 17.94 -52.57
CA ALA A 704 28.74 19.27 -52.12
C ALA A 704 28.48 19.44 -50.61
N ASN A 705 29.37 20.19 -49.97
CA ASN A 705 29.29 20.73 -48.60
C ASN A 705 29.69 19.81 -47.44
N ASP A 706 31.00 19.61 -47.35
CA ASP A 706 31.71 19.65 -46.08
C ASP A 706 31.35 20.94 -45.31
N ASN A 707 30.53 20.78 -44.27
CA ASN A 707 30.47 21.70 -43.12
C ASN A 707 29.80 20.93 -41.97
N ASN A 708 30.50 19.92 -41.45
CA ASN A 708 30.04 19.15 -40.28
C ASN A 708 31.07 19.15 -39.13
N GLY A 709 31.75 20.29 -38.96
CA GLY A 709 32.56 20.60 -37.77
C GLY A 709 31.75 21.01 -36.54
N ASP A 710 30.48 21.42 -36.71
CA ASP A 710 29.67 22.00 -35.62
C ASP A 710 28.56 21.08 -35.05
N GLN A 711 28.26 19.93 -35.69
CA GLN A 711 27.18 19.05 -35.20
C GLN A 711 27.59 18.04 -34.12
N LYS A 712 28.89 17.85 -33.86
CA LYS A 712 29.37 17.01 -32.74
C LYS A 712 29.43 17.73 -31.38
N ARG A 713 29.06 19.01 -31.30
CA ARG A 713 28.98 19.78 -30.03
C ARG A 713 27.59 19.84 -29.38
N GLN A 714 26.54 19.25 -29.95
CA GLN A 714 25.16 19.39 -29.42
C GLN A 714 24.59 18.18 -28.66
N GLN A 715 25.35 17.11 -28.41
CA GLN A 715 24.87 15.93 -27.65
C GLN A 715 25.41 15.80 -26.20
N GLN A 716 25.81 16.91 -25.60
CA GLN A 716 25.88 17.04 -24.15
C GLN A 716 25.22 18.37 -23.78
N GLN A 717 23.89 18.39 -23.66
CA GLN A 717 23.26 19.51 -22.97
C GLN A 717 23.72 19.45 -21.50
N PRO A 718 24.29 20.54 -20.95
CA PRO A 718 24.65 20.59 -19.55
C PRO A 718 23.41 20.27 -18.70
N GLN A 719 23.58 19.67 -17.52
CA GLN A 719 22.50 19.42 -16.56
C GLN A 719 21.87 20.75 -16.10
N GLN A 720 21.02 21.34 -16.95
CA GLN A 720 20.46 22.67 -16.75
C GLN A 720 19.57 22.64 -15.51
N LEU A 721 19.73 23.67 -14.68
CA LEU A 721 18.90 23.87 -13.51
C LEU A 721 17.58 24.52 -13.95
N VAL A 722 16.46 23.91 -13.61
CA VAL A 722 15.12 24.46 -13.82
C VAL A 722 14.38 24.57 -12.50
N CYS A 723 13.48 25.54 -12.37
CA CYS A 723 12.65 25.70 -11.18
C CYS A 723 11.20 25.29 -11.45
N VAL A 724 10.57 24.55 -10.54
CA VAL A 724 9.14 24.23 -10.61
C VAL A 724 8.44 24.83 -9.40
N THR A 725 7.50 25.75 -9.63
CA THR A 725 6.67 26.30 -8.56
C THR A 725 5.42 25.45 -8.32
N GLY A 726 4.99 25.34 -7.07
CA GLY A 726 3.83 24.50 -6.72
C GLY A 726 4.13 23.01 -6.87
N ALA A 727 5.39 22.63 -6.67
CA ALA A 727 5.91 21.29 -6.96
C ALA A 727 5.20 20.18 -6.15
N GLY A 728 4.75 20.47 -4.93
CA GLY A 728 4.03 19.50 -4.10
C GLY A 728 2.57 19.22 -4.52
N GLY A 729 2.08 19.91 -5.54
CA GLY A 729 0.73 19.74 -6.08
C GLY A 729 0.60 18.57 -7.06
N PHE A 730 -0.64 18.31 -7.50
CA PHE A 730 -0.93 17.19 -8.40
C PHE A 730 -0.17 17.29 -9.74
N ILE A 731 -0.36 18.37 -10.50
CA ILE A 731 0.35 18.58 -11.77
C ILE A 731 1.85 18.84 -11.50
N GLY A 732 2.17 19.64 -10.48
CA GLY A 732 3.54 20.03 -10.17
C GLY A 732 4.46 18.84 -9.91
N SER A 733 4.02 17.84 -9.15
CA SER A 733 4.83 16.65 -8.83
C SER A 733 5.10 15.79 -10.06
N TRP A 734 4.16 15.69 -10.99
CA TRP A 734 4.36 15.02 -12.27
C TRP A 734 5.28 15.78 -13.21
N VAL A 735 5.22 17.12 -13.23
CA VAL A 735 6.19 17.96 -13.97
C VAL A 735 7.60 17.77 -13.42
N VAL A 736 7.78 17.77 -12.08
CA VAL A 736 9.07 17.46 -11.44
C VAL A 736 9.57 16.09 -11.88
N ARG A 737 8.71 15.06 -11.81
CA ARG A 737 9.05 13.70 -12.22
C ARG A 737 9.50 13.64 -13.68
N GLU A 738 8.76 14.27 -14.59
CA GLU A 738 9.08 14.29 -16.03
C GLU A 738 10.43 14.98 -16.31
N LEU A 739 10.71 16.09 -15.63
CA LEU A 739 11.98 16.80 -15.77
C LEU A 739 13.16 16.00 -15.21
N LEU A 740 12.99 15.33 -14.08
CA LEU A 740 14.00 14.42 -13.53
C LEU A 740 14.26 13.25 -14.49
N LEU A 741 13.23 12.64 -15.07
CA LEU A 741 13.40 11.56 -16.06
C LEU A 741 14.16 12.01 -17.32
N ARG A 742 14.09 13.30 -17.66
CA ARG A 742 14.76 13.91 -18.81
C ARG A 742 16.18 14.43 -18.53
N GLY A 743 16.71 14.19 -17.33
CA GLY A 743 18.08 14.58 -17.00
C GLY A 743 18.25 15.97 -16.37
N TYR A 744 17.19 16.76 -16.19
CA TYR A 744 17.29 18.09 -15.60
C TYR A 744 17.63 18.05 -14.11
N ARG A 745 18.28 19.12 -13.63
CA ARG A 745 18.35 19.44 -12.20
C ARG A 745 17.15 20.29 -11.85
N VAL A 746 16.37 19.88 -10.86
CA VAL A 746 15.11 20.51 -10.51
C VAL A 746 15.21 21.18 -9.15
N ARG A 747 14.91 22.47 -9.11
CA ARG A 747 14.63 23.21 -7.88
C ARG A 747 13.11 23.28 -7.72
N ALA A 748 12.57 22.50 -6.81
CA ALA A 748 11.14 22.41 -6.57
C ALA A 748 10.75 23.32 -5.40
N THR A 749 9.83 24.25 -5.63
CA THR A 749 9.36 25.15 -4.57
C THR A 749 8.09 24.63 -3.91
N VAL A 750 8.09 24.70 -2.59
CA VAL A 750 6.98 24.33 -1.70
C VAL A 750 6.92 25.33 -0.55
N ARG A 751 5.76 25.48 0.10
CA ARG A 751 5.61 26.43 1.23
C ARG A 751 6.47 26.05 2.44
N ASP A 752 6.61 24.76 2.69
CA ASP A 752 7.48 24.21 3.74
C ASP A 752 8.18 22.94 3.21
N PRO A 753 9.49 22.99 2.94
CA PRO A 753 10.28 21.83 2.50
C PRO A 753 10.31 20.66 3.50
N ALA A 754 10.16 20.95 4.80
CA ALA A 754 10.19 19.93 5.85
C ALA A 754 8.82 19.26 6.05
N ASP A 755 7.76 19.82 5.48
CA ASP A 755 6.42 19.24 5.56
C ASP A 755 6.40 17.87 4.88
N ARG A 756 6.00 16.87 5.67
CA ARG A 756 5.93 15.46 5.26
C ARG A 756 5.02 15.25 4.04
N LYS A 757 4.08 16.16 3.75
CA LYS A 757 3.26 16.07 2.53
C LYS A 757 4.11 16.07 1.24
N ASN A 758 5.32 16.64 1.28
CA ASN A 758 6.23 16.74 0.14
C ASN A 758 7.17 15.52 0.00
N ALA A 759 7.08 14.53 0.90
CA ALA A 759 7.95 13.34 0.87
C ALA A 759 7.86 12.57 -0.46
N HIS A 760 6.72 12.64 -1.15
CA HIS A 760 6.53 12.01 -2.46
C HIS A 760 7.46 12.57 -3.54
N LEU A 761 7.93 13.81 -3.41
CA LEU A 761 8.90 14.41 -4.34
C LEU A 761 10.31 13.85 -4.13
N LEU A 762 10.70 13.64 -2.88
CA LEU A 762 12.01 13.09 -2.51
C LEU A 762 12.12 11.59 -2.84
N ALA A 763 10.97 10.91 -3.02
CA ALA A 763 10.91 9.51 -3.43
C ALA A 763 10.95 9.31 -4.95
N LEU A 764 11.05 10.39 -5.75
CA LEU A 764 11.12 10.29 -7.21
C LEU A 764 12.51 9.79 -7.64
N GLU A 765 12.53 9.04 -8.74
CA GLU A 765 13.77 8.56 -9.34
C GLU A 765 14.68 9.74 -9.75
N GLY A 766 15.94 9.70 -9.30
CA GLY A 766 16.93 10.76 -9.51
C GLY A 766 16.75 12.00 -8.63
N ALA A 767 15.83 11.99 -7.66
CA ALA A 767 15.61 13.12 -6.76
C ALA A 767 16.78 13.35 -5.79
N ASP A 768 17.40 12.28 -5.30
CA ASP A 768 18.58 12.31 -4.42
C ASP A 768 19.76 13.07 -5.02
N GLU A 769 19.96 12.96 -6.34
CA GLU A 769 21.06 13.63 -7.04
C GLU A 769 20.65 15.00 -7.62
N ARG A 770 19.42 15.12 -8.13
CA ARG A 770 19.02 16.21 -9.02
C ARG A 770 17.84 17.03 -8.55
N LEU A 771 17.20 16.69 -7.43
CA LEU A 771 16.10 17.48 -6.85
C LEU A 771 16.58 18.27 -5.62
N SER A 772 16.20 19.55 -5.56
CA SER A 772 16.33 20.37 -4.36
C SER A 772 15.00 21.01 -4.00
N LEU A 773 14.51 20.75 -2.78
CA LEU A 773 13.33 21.43 -2.27
C LEU A 773 13.71 22.79 -1.68
N ARG A 774 13.00 23.85 -2.08
CA ARG A 774 13.19 25.20 -1.56
C ARG A 774 11.89 25.75 -1.04
N ARG A 775 11.97 26.49 0.06
CA ARG A 775 10.86 27.29 0.55
C ARG A 775 10.67 28.47 -0.40
N ALA A 776 9.47 28.64 -0.94
CA ALA A 776 9.09 29.88 -1.61
C ALA A 776 7.58 30.06 -1.54
N ASP A 777 7.16 31.32 -1.43
CA ASP A 777 5.80 31.77 -1.67
C ASP A 777 5.80 32.61 -2.96
N VAL A 778 4.77 32.48 -3.80
CA VAL A 778 4.67 33.28 -5.03
C VAL A 778 4.36 34.74 -4.74
N LEU A 779 3.88 35.05 -3.54
CA LEU A 779 3.70 36.43 -3.06
C LEU A 779 4.97 37.02 -2.45
N ASP A 780 5.98 36.19 -2.17
CA ASP A 780 7.28 36.61 -1.65
C ASP A 780 8.28 36.80 -2.81
N PHE A 781 8.36 38.05 -3.30
CA PHE A 781 9.18 38.39 -4.46
C PHE A 781 10.68 38.11 -4.24
N ASP A 782 11.23 38.46 -3.08
CA ASP A 782 12.64 38.22 -2.76
C ASP A 782 12.94 36.72 -2.67
N GLY A 783 12.02 35.95 -2.08
CA GLY A 783 12.07 34.49 -2.09
C GLY A 783 12.11 33.92 -3.51
N LEU A 784 11.32 34.48 -4.44
CA LEU A 784 11.32 34.09 -5.85
C LEU A 784 12.66 34.37 -6.56
N LEU A 785 13.26 35.54 -6.33
CA LEU A 785 14.59 35.87 -6.86
C LEU A 785 15.63 34.82 -6.42
N ALA A 786 15.65 34.50 -5.12
CA ALA A 786 16.58 33.53 -4.55
C ALA A 786 16.42 32.13 -5.18
N VAL A 787 15.19 31.68 -5.44
CA VAL A 787 14.95 30.36 -6.04
C VAL A 787 15.07 30.36 -7.56
N PHE A 788 15.00 31.49 -8.26
CA PHE A 788 15.23 31.55 -9.71
C PHE A 788 16.69 31.82 -10.10
N ALA A 789 17.51 32.29 -9.17
CA ALA A 789 18.93 32.49 -9.39
C ALA A 789 19.62 31.22 -9.97
N GLY A 790 20.20 31.39 -11.16
CA GLY A 790 20.90 30.34 -11.90
C GLY A 790 20.01 29.33 -12.62
N CYS A 791 18.69 29.52 -12.62
CA CYS A 791 17.76 28.66 -13.36
C CYS A 791 17.69 29.08 -14.83
N HIS A 792 17.81 28.11 -15.74
CA HIS A 792 17.62 28.33 -17.18
C HIS A 792 16.14 28.43 -17.55
N GLY A 793 15.28 27.74 -16.81
CA GLY A 793 13.84 27.69 -17.06
C GLY A 793 13.00 27.66 -15.78
N VAL A 794 11.79 28.20 -15.85
CA VAL A 794 10.81 28.16 -14.76
C VAL A 794 9.51 27.53 -15.24
N PHE A 795 8.99 26.56 -14.50
CA PHE A 795 7.68 25.95 -14.68
C PHE A 795 6.73 26.49 -13.61
N HIS A 796 5.84 27.39 -14.02
CA HIS A 796 4.89 28.02 -13.11
C HIS A 796 3.58 27.24 -13.05
N VAL A 797 3.46 26.36 -12.04
CA VAL A 797 2.28 25.50 -11.81
C VAL A 797 1.48 25.94 -10.57
N ALA A 798 2.05 26.79 -9.71
CA ALA A 798 1.46 27.20 -8.45
C ALA A 798 0.19 28.05 -8.66
N CYS A 799 -0.97 27.49 -8.31
CA CYS A 799 -2.25 28.20 -8.23
C CYS A 799 -3.18 27.44 -7.26
N PRO A 800 -3.92 28.12 -6.36
CA PRO A 800 -4.96 27.49 -5.55
C PRO A 800 -6.10 26.96 -6.43
N LEU A 801 -6.73 25.87 -6.00
CA LEU A 801 -7.89 25.27 -6.66
C LEU A 801 -9.13 25.40 -5.76
N SER A 802 -9.63 26.62 -5.54
CA SER A 802 -10.83 26.87 -4.72
C SER A 802 -11.56 28.16 -5.11
N ASN A 803 -12.88 28.09 -5.31
CA ASN A 803 -13.76 29.25 -5.47
C ASN A 803 -14.09 29.96 -4.14
N ARG A 804 -13.63 29.42 -3.01
CA ARG A 804 -13.89 29.94 -1.66
C ARG A 804 -12.65 30.54 -1.00
N ASP A 805 -11.52 30.51 -1.70
CA ASP A 805 -10.27 31.05 -1.18
C ASP A 805 -10.28 32.57 -1.38
N PRO A 806 -10.32 33.37 -0.28
CA PRO A 806 -10.31 34.82 -0.38
C PRO A 806 -9.01 35.35 -1.02
N GLU A 807 -7.93 34.56 -1.02
CA GLU A 807 -6.63 34.93 -1.57
C GLU A 807 -6.43 34.44 -3.01
N LEU A 808 -7.42 33.79 -3.63
CA LEU A 808 -7.29 33.19 -4.97
C LEU A 808 -6.71 34.19 -5.99
N MET A 809 -7.25 35.41 -6.02
CA MET A 809 -6.82 36.44 -6.96
C MET A 809 -5.38 36.91 -6.69
N ALA A 810 -5.01 37.09 -5.42
CA ALA A 810 -3.65 37.49 -5.06
C ALA A 810 -2.66 36.42 -5.51
N VAL A 811 -2.89 35.16 -5.15
CA VAL A 811 -1.95 34.07 -5.47
C VAL A 811 -1.93 33.77 -6.98
N ALA A 812 -3.09 33.75 -7.65
CA ALA A 812 -3.17 33.40 -9.07
C ALA A 812 -2.72 34.53 -9.99
N VAL A 813 -3.03 35.79 -9.69
CA VAL A 813 -2.70 36.91 -10.58
C VAL A 813 -1.42 37.62 -10.13
N GLU A 814 -1.36 38.10 -8.89
CA GLU A 814 -0.17 38.80 -8.39
C GLU A 814 1.01 37.84 -8.23
N GLY A 815 0.77 36.64 -7.73
CA GLY A 815 1.80 35.59 -7.68
C GLY A 815 2.36 35.25 -9.07
N THR A 816 1.51 35.18 -10.10
CA THR A 816 1.98 35.00 -11.48
C THR A 816 2.78 36.21 -11.97
N ARG A 817 2.34 37.45 -11.71
CA ARG A 817 3.13 38.65 -12.05
C ARG A 817 4.50 38.62 -11.39
N ASN A 818 4.57 38.30 -10.10
CA ASN A 818 5.81 38.18 -9.36
C ASN A 818 6.74 37.12 -9.96
N VAL A 819 6.21 35.96 -10.32
CA VAL A 819 6.99 34.90 -10.99
C VAL A 819 7.56 35.37 -12.32
N MET A 820 6.77 36.05 -13.16
CA MET A 820 7.24 36.56 -14.45
C MET A 820 8.31 37.64 -14.29
N LYS A 821 8.09 38.58 -13.35
CA LYS A 821 9.05 39.65 -13.03
C LYS A 821 10.37 39.07 -12.50
N ALA A 822 10.30 38.20 -11.49
CA ALA A 822 11.48 37.59 -10.89
C ALA A 822 12.24 36.69 -11.89
N ALA A 823 11.54 35.99 -12.77
CA ALA A 823 12.16 35.19 -13.82
C ALA A 823 12.95 36.08 -14.80
N ALA A 824 12.37 37.19 -15.24
CA ALA A 824 13.07 38.15 -16.09
C ALA A 824 14.29 38.78 -15.37
N ASP A 825 14.12 39.22 -14.12
CA ASP A 825 15.17 39.88 -13.36
C ASP A 825 16.36 38.93 -13.06
N MET A 826 16.10 37.62 -12.93
CA MET A 826 17.14 36.59 -12.74
C MET A 826 17.69 36.01 -14.05
N GLY A 827 17.29 36.55 -15.21
CA GLY A 827 17.79 36.11 -16.52
C GLY A 827 17.34 34.70 -16.92
N VAL A 828 16.18 34.24 -16.41
CA VAL A 828 15.57 32.99 -16.84
C VAL A 828 15.23 33.10 -18.32
N ARG A 829 15.63 32.12 -19.12
CA ARG A 829 15.42 32.16 -20.58
C ARG A 829 13.95 32.01 -20.94
N ARG A 830 13.28 31.03 -20.32
CA ARG A 830 11.93 30.60 -20.68
C ARG A 830 11.09 30.25 -19.46
N VAL A 831 9.84 30.70 -19.47
CA VAL A 831 8.80 30.29 -18.53
C VAL A 831 7.78 29.41 -19.23
N VAL A 832 7.49 28.26 -18.64
CA VAL A 832 6.32 27.44 -18.98
C VAL A 832 5.25 27.66 -17.94
N PHE A 833 4.13 28.25 -18.33
CA PHE A 833 3.01 28.56 -17.44
C PHE A 833 1.89 27.54 -17.58
N THR A 834 1.40 27.01 -16.46
CA THR A 834 0.22 26.14 -16.42
C THR A 834 -1.04 27.00 -16.27
N SER A 835 -1.76 27.23 -17.38
CA SER A 835 -3.08 27.85 -17.34
C SER A 835 -4.17 26.81 -17.02
N SER A 836 -5.39 26.98 -17.53
CA SER A 836 -6.49 26.05 -17.39
C SER A 836 -7.46 26.21 -18.55
N TYR A 837 -8.14 25.13 -18.92
CA TYR A 837 -9.30 25.15 -19.82
C TYR A 837 -10.32 26.24 -19.46
N GLY A 838 -10.46 26.59 -18.17
CA GLY A 838 -11.28 27.71 -17.69
C GLY A 838 -10.91 29.09 -18.26
N ALA A 839 -9.71 29.27 -18.82
CA ALA A 839 -9.29 30.48 -19.54
C ALA A 839 -9.67 30.48 -21.03
N VAL A 840 -10.27 29.40 -21.54
CA VAL A 840 -10.60 29.20 -22.96
C VAL A 840 -12.11 29.21 -23.21
N HIS A 841 -12.87 28.48 -22.37
CA HIS A 841 -14.22 28.06 -22.75
C HIS A 841 -15.39 28.95 -22.31
N MET A 842 -15.21 29.77 -21.27
CA MET A 842 -16.27 30.56 -20.64
C MET A 842 -16.49 31.87 -21.39
N ASN A 843 -17.08 31.80 -22.59
CA ASN A 843 -17.36 32.97 -23.42
C ASN A 843 -18.82 32.93 -23.92
N PRO A 844 -19.70 33.86 -23.49
CA PRO A 844 -21.11 33.84 -23.84
C PRO A 844 -21.37 34.18 -25.32
N ASN A 845 -20.41 34.80 -26.01
CA ASN A 845 -20.52 35.20 -27.40
C ASN A 845 -19.99 34.13 -28.38
N ARG A 846 -19.51 32.99 -27.86
CA ARG A 846 -18.95 31.90 -28.67
C ARG A 846 -20.06 31.01 -29.21
N SER A 847 -20.01 30.74 -30.51
CA SER A 847 -20.90 29.75 -31.14
C SER A 847 -20.71 28.37 -30.50
N PRO A 848 -21.80 27.63 -30.19
CA PRO A 848 -21.73 26.25 -29.71
C PRO A 848 -20.99 25.28 -30.63
N ASP A 849 -20.93 25.58 -31.94
CA ASP A 849 -20.23 24.77 -32.94
C ASP A 849 -18.78 25.22 -33.20
N ALA A 850 -18.28 26.23 -32.49
CA ALA A 850 -16.90 26.67 -32.65
C ALA A 850 -15.91 25.62 -32.11
N VAL A 851 -14.91 25.27 -32.92
CA VAL A 851 -13.78 24.45 -32.47
C VAL A 851 -12.93 25.26 -31.50
N LEU A 852 -12.70 24.73 -30.30
CA LEU A 852 -11.81 25.34 -29.31
C LEU A 852 -10.34 25.07 -29.69
N ASP A 853 -9.60 26.14 -29.95
CA ASP A 853 -8.18 26.09 -30.25
C ASP A 853 -7.40 27.09 -29.38
N GLU A 854 -6.10 27.25 -29.65
CA GLU A 854 -5.21 28.12 -28.90
C GLU A 854 -5.54 29.63 -29.02
N THR A 855 -6.38 30.04 -29.97
CA THR A 855 -6.82 31.45 -30.14
C THR A 855 -7.98 31.81 -29.22
N CYS A 856 -8.63 30.81 -28.63
CA CYS A 856 -9.89 30.96 -27.92
C CYS A 856 -9.72 31.46 -26.47
N TRP A 857 -10.41 32.55 -26.10
CA TRP A 857 -10.39 33.10 -24.74
C TRP A 857 -11.76 33.06 -24.07
N SER A 858 -11.74 32.89 -22.74
CA SER A 858 -12.89 33.16 -21.88
C SER A 858 -13.08 34.67 -21.71
N ASP A 859 -14.33 35.08 -21.55
CA ASP A 859 -14.69 36.46 -21.30
C ASP A 859 -14.50 36.78 -19.81
N PRO A 860 -13.61 37.71 -19.41
CA PRO A 860 -13.33 37.98 -18.00
C PRO A 860 -14.55 38.45 -17.20
N GLU A 861 -15.42 39.26 -17.81
CA GLU A 861 -16.60 39.79 -17.12
C GLU A 861 -17.62 38.69 -16.82
N PHE A 862 -17.88 37.85 -17.82
CA PHE A 862 -18.75 36.69 -17.68
C PHE A 862 -18.19 35.68 -16.66
N CYS A 863 -16.88 35.44 -16.70
CA CYS A 863 -16.22 34.57 -15.71
C CYS A 863 -16.39 35.13 -14.30
N ARG A 864 -16.16 36.43 -14.08
CA ARG A 864 -16.28 37.07 -12.75
C ARG A 864 -17.67 36.85 -12.14
N GLN A 865 -18.70 36.84 -12.97
CA GLN A 865 -20.09 36.64 -12.53
C GLN A 865 -20.45 35.17 -12.31
N LYS A 866 -19.84 34.23 -13.06
CA LYS A 866 -20.26 32.81 -13.08
C LYS A 866 -19.33 31.86 -12.33
N ASP A 867 -18.02 32.07 -12.45
CA ASP A 867 -17.01 31.16 -11.90
C ASP A 867 -15.69 31.91 -11.62
N MET A 868 -15.43 32.15 -10.33
CA MET A 868 -14.26 32.91 -9.88
C MET A 868 -12.93 32.23 -10.22
N TYR A 869 -12.87 30.90 -10.32
CA TYR A 869 -11.67 30.19 -10.74
C TYR A 869 -11.38 30.42 -12.22
N CYS A 870 -12.39 30.36 -13.09
CA CYS A 870 -12.23 30.70 -14.51
C CYS A 870 -11.78 32.15 -14.68
N TYR A 871 -12.32 33.07 -13.88
CA TYR A 871 -11.88 34.46 -13.87
C TYR A 871 -10.41 34.59 -13.46
N ALA A 872 -10.01 33.98 -12.33
CA ALA A 872 -8.64 34.02 -11.83
C ALA A 872 -7.63 33.44 -12.84
N LYS A 873 -7.93 32.30 -13.46
CA LYS A 873 -7.04 31.68 -14.47
C LYS A 873 -6.96 32.50 -15.76
N THR A 874 -8.07 33.12 -16.19
CA THR A 874 -8.07 34.03 -17.34
C THR A 874 -7.19 35.25 -17.06
N MET A 875 -7.38 35.90 -15.92
CA MET A 875 -6.59 37.07 -15.53
C MET A 875 -5.12 36.75 -15.30
N ALA A 876 -4.80 35.58 -14.72
CA ALA A 876 -3.44 35.11 -14.51
C ALA A 876 -2.71 34.88 -15.85
N GLU A 877 -3.37 34.26 -16.82
CA GLU A 877 -2.80 34.02 -18.15
C GLU A 877 -2.56 35.32 -18.93
N MET A 878 -3.51 36.26 -18.85
CA MET A 878 -3.35 37.61 -19.40
C MET A 878 -2.17 38.34 -18.75
N ALA A 879 -2.06 38.30 -17.42
CA ALA A 879 -0.94 38.90 -16.69
C ALA A 879 0.40 38.27 -17.05
N ALA A 880 0.46 36.95 -17.20
CA ALA A 880 1.67 36.25 -17.62
C ALA A 880 2.14 36.71 -19.01
N THR A 881 1.19 36.80 -19.95
CA THR A 881 1.47 37.19 -21.34
C THR A 881 1.88 38.66 -21.42
N GLU A 882 1.21 39.53 -20.67
CA GLU A 882 1.54 40.95 -20.57
C GLU A 882 2.96 41.17 -20.01
N GLU A 883 3.30 40.55 -18.87
CA GLU A 883 4.63 40.70 -18.26
C GLU A 883 5.73 40.08 -19.14
N ALA A 884 5.46 38.95 -19.79
CA ALA A 884 6.40 38.33 -20.72
C ALA A 884 6.72 39.26 -21.90
N ALA A 885 5.69 39.86 -22.51
CA ALA A 885 5.85 40.79 -23.62
C ALA A 885 6.61 42.05 -23.22
N LYS A 886 6.28 42.64 -22.06
CA LYS A 886 6.97 43.83 -21.54
C LYS A 886 8.46 43.62 -21.29
N ARG A 887 8.85 42.41 -20.92
CA ARG A 887 10.21 42.08 -20.46
C ARG A 887 11.02 41.24 -21.45
N GLY A 888 10.45 40.91 -22.61
CA GLY A 888 11.09 40.06 -23.62
C GLY A 888 11.33 38.61 -23.15
N LEU A 889 10.55 38.12 -22.19
CA LEU A 889 10.68 36.77 -21.63
C LEU A 889 10.00 35.73 -22.55
N GLU A 890 10.67 34.61 -22.85
CA GLU A 890 10.01 33.56 -23.64
C GLU A 890 8.94 32.86 -22.81
N LEU A 891 7.69 32.87 -23.29
CA LEU A 891 6.56 32.24 -22.62
C LEU A 891 5.92 31.15 -23.50
N ALA A 892 5.77 29.97 -22.91
CA ALA A 892 4.88 28.92 -23.40
C ALA A 892 3.79 28.64 -22.35
N VAL A 893 2.54 28.51 -22.78
CA VAL A 893 1.39 28.29 -21.91
C VAL A 893 0.79 26.93 -22.22
N VAL A 894 0.76 26.03 -21.24
CA VAL A 894 0.04 24.76 -21.32
C VAL A 894 -1.33 24.92 -20.68
N VAL A 895 -2.38 24.56 -21.42
CA VAL A 895 -3.77 24.77 -21.02
C VAL A 895 -4.46 23.42 -20.78
N PRO A 896 -4.30 22.81 -19.59
CA PRO A 896 -4.91 21.52 -19.27
C PRO A 896 -6.40 21.64 -18.95
N SER A 897 -7.16 20.62 -19.35
CA SER A 897 -8.53 20.38 -18.86
C SER A 897 -8.53 19.63 -17.51
N MET A 898 -9.69 19.14 -17.07
CA MET A 898 -9.79 18.46 -15.77
C MET A 898 -8.86 17.25 -15.74
N THR A 899 -7.80 17.37 -14.95
CA THR A 899 -6.68 16.45 -15.01
C THR A 899 -7.01 15.18 -14.22
N MET A 900 -6.86 14.01 -14.85
CA MET A 900 -7.10 12.68 -14.28
C MET A 900 -5.81 11.86 -14.28
N GLY A 901 -5.76 10.77 -13.53
CA GLY A 901 -4.63 9.85 -13.49
C GLY A 901 -4.11 9.57 -12.08
N PRO A 902 -3.03 8.79 -11.97
CA PRO A 902 -2.48 8.38 -10.69
C PRO A 902 -1.89 9.56 -9.91
N MET A 903 -2.10 9.59 -8.60
CA MET A 903 -1.58 10.63 -7.71
C MET A 903 -0.23 10.20 -7.13
N LEU A 904 0.78 11.09 -7.21
CA LEU A 904 2.06 10.89 -6.51
C LEU A 904 1.94 11.31 -5.05
N GLN A 905 1.16 12.34 -4.79
CA GLN A 905 0.83 12.81 -3.45
C GLN A 905 -0.24 11.93 -2.78
N ARG A 906 -0.20 11.89 -1.44
CA ARG A 906 -1.15 11.09 -0.66
C ARG A 906 -2.53 11.72 -0.53
N ALA A 907 -2.63 13.05 -0.48
CA ALA A 907 -3.91 13.74 -0.33
C ALA A 907 -4.72 13.74 -1.64
N LEU A 908 -6.04 13.53 -1.53
CA LEU A 908 -6.94 13.68 -2.67
C LEU A 908 -6.90 15.11 -3.20
N ASN A 909 -6.76 15.23 -4.52
CA ASN A 909 -6.98 16.49 -5.22
C ASN A 909 -8.47 16.61 -5.63
N LEU A 910 -8.87 17.79 -6.11
CA LEU A 910 -10.27 18.06 -6.47
C LEU A 910 -10.82 17.12 -7.55
N SER A 911 -10.06 16.84 -8.62
CA SER A 911 -10.54 15.97 -9.70
C SER A 911 -10.65 14.51 -9.26
N SER A 912 -9.68 14.01 -8.50
CA SER A 912 -9.77 12.67 -7.88
C SER A 912 -10.91 12.58 -6.87
N THR A 913 -11.21 13.65 -6.13
CA THR A 913 -12.36 13.71 -5.21
C THR A 913 -13.68 13.59 -5.98
N HIS A 914 -13.82 14.21 -7.14
CA HIS A 914 -15.01 14.02 -7.98
C HIS A 914 -15.20 12.56 -8.40
N VAL A 915 -14.12 11.89 -8.84
CA VAL A 915 -14.18 10.47 -9.20
C VAL A 915 -14.53 9.59 -7.99
N ALA A 916 -13.91 9.84 -6.83
CA ALA A 916 -14.22 9.12 -5.61
C ALA A 916 -15.69 9.29 -5.20
N ASN A 917 -16.24 10.50 -5.32
CA ASN A 917 -17.65 10.77 -5.04
C ASN A 917 -18.60 10.01 -5.98
N TYR A 918 -18.23 9.82 -7.25
CA TYR A 918 -19.02 8.99 -8.17
C TYR A 918 -19.04 7.52 -7.76
N LEU A 919 -17.89 6.98 -7.35
CA LEU A 919 -17.74 5.57 -6.98
C LEU A 919 -18.32 5.23 -5.60
N THR A 920 -18.37 6.20 -4.68
CA THR A 920 -18.93 6.01 -3.34
C THR A 920 -20.43 6.30 -3.26
N GLY A 921 -21.06 6.71 -4.36
CA GLY A 921 -22.48 7.05 -4.36
C GLY A 921 -22.81 8.30 -3.51
N ALA A 922 -21.84 9.20 -3.30
CA ALA A 922 -21.99 10.37 -2.41
C ALA A 922 -23.18 11.28 -2.75
N LYS A 923 -23.69 11.22 -3.99
CA LYS A 923 -24.95 11.84 -4.42
C LYS A 923 -25.78 10.84 -5.21
N LYS A 924 -27.11 10.93 -5.04
CA LYS A 924 -28.10 10.11 -5.76
C LYS A 924 -28.23 10.46 -7.24
N SER A 925 -27.88 11.68 -7.62
CA SER A 925 -27.89 12.16 -9.02
C SER A 925 -26.86 13.26 -9.24
N TYR A 926 -26.46 13.44 -10.50
CA TYR A 926 -25.52 14.47 -10.93
C TYR A 926 -26.04 15.20 -12.17
N PRO A 927 -25.73 16.50 -12.35
CA PRO A 927 -26.11 17.22 -13.56
C PRO A 927 -25.31 16.72 -14.76
N ASN A 928 -25.97 16.47 -15.90
CA ASN A 928 -25.34 15.95 -17.12
C ASN A 928 -24.62 17.03 -17.94
N ALA A 929 -23.66 17.70 -17.31
CA ALA A 929 -22.81 18.69 -17.96
C ALA A 929 -21.72 18.03 -18.82
N VAL A 930 -21.33 18.70 -19.90
CA VAL A 930 -20.14 18.36 -20.70
C VAL A 930 -18.89 18.84 -19.97
N ALA A 931 -17.86 18.01 -19.94
CA ALA A 931 -16.55 18.38 -19.39
C ALA A 931 -15.39 17.82 -20.22
N ALA A 932 -14.26 18.52 -20.15
CA ALA A 932 -13.01 18.13 -20.78
C ALA A 932 -12.08 17.46 -19.76
N TYR A 933 -11.36 16.42 -20.18
CA TYR A 933 -10.47 15.61 -19.35
C TYR A 933 -9.11 15.40 -20.02
N VAL A 934 -8.05 15.24 -19.24
CA VAL A 934 -6.69 14.93 -19.73
C VAL A 934 -5.90 14.14 -18.69
N ASP A 935 -4.98 13.28 -19.12
CA ASP A 935 -4.11 12.55 -18.19
C ASP A 935 -2.99 13.46 -17.63
N VAL A 936 -2.74 13.38 -16.33
CA VAL A 936 -1.69 14.15 -15.64
C VAL A 936 -0.30 13.91 -16.22
N ARG A 937 -0.03 12.70 -16.72
CA ARG A 937 1.23 12.37 -17.39
C ARG A 937 1.36 13.08 -18.72
N ASP A 938 0.26 13.24 -19.46
CA ASP A 938 0.26 13.96 -20.74
C ASP A 938 0.49 15.45 -20.51
N VAL A 939 -0.12 16.02 -19.46
CA VAL A 939 0.12 17.41 -19.05
C VAL A 939 1.60 17.61 -18.71
N ALA A 940 2.21 16.72 -17.93
CA ALA A 940 3.63 16.82 -17.60
C ALA A 940 4.55 16.70 -18.84
N ARG A 941 4.26 15.76 -19.74
CA ARG A 941 4.98 15.64 -21.02
C ARG A 941 4.83 16.90 -21.88
N ALA A 942 3.63 17.48 -21.94
CA ALA A 942 3.39 18.72 -22.66
C ALA A 942 4.28 19.86 -22.13
N HIS A 943 4.41 20.01 -20.81
CA HIS A 943 5.29 21.02 -20.21
C HIS A 943 6.75 20.85 -20.66
N ALA A 944 7.27 19.62 -20.63
CA ALA A 944 8.64 19.36 -21.06
C ALA A 944 8.84 19.62 -22.57
N LEU A 945 7.88 19.20 -23.41
CA LEU A 945 7.96 19.38 -24.86
C LEU A 945 7.97 20.86 -25.28
N VAL A 946 7.09 21.69 -24.69
CA VAL A 946 7.05 23.13 -25.01
C VAL A 946 8.26 23.89 -24.44
N TYR A 947 8.93 23.34 -23.43
CA TYR A 947 10.17 23.90 -22.91
C TYR A 947 11.37 23.60 -23.82
N GLU A 948 11.49 22.36 -24.28
CA GLU A 948 12.64 21.88 -25.08
C GLU A 948 12.67 22.41 -26.52
N ARG A 949 11.50 22.70 -27.09
CA ARG A 949 11.37 23.19 -28.47
C ARG A 949 11.53 24.71 -28.52
N HIS A 950 12.64 25.20 -29.07
CA HIS A 950 12.94 26.63 -29.15
C HIS A 950 11.86 27.44 -29.90
N ASP A 951 11.21 26.85 -30.90
CA ASP A 951 10.11 27.44 -31.67
C ASP A 951 8.75 27.37 -30.95
N ALA A 952 8.64 26.62 -29.85
CA ALA A 952 7.39 26.52 -29.12
C ALA A 952 7.11 27.82 -28.33
N ARG A 953 6.09 28.59 -28.74
CA ARG A 953 5.69 29.86 -28.12
C ARG A 953 4.17 30.01 -28.09
N GLY A 954 3.67 30.72 -27.08
CA GLY A 954 2.24 30.96 -26.91
C GLY A 954 1.50 29.77 -26.29
N ARG A 955 0.21 29.65 -26.58
CA ARG A 955 -0.70 28.70 -25.92
C ARG A 955 -0.67 27.32 -26.58
N TYR A 956 -0.98 26.29 -25.80
CA TYR A 956 -1.06 24.89 -26.20
C TYR A 956 -2.21 24.21 -25.43
N LEU A 957 -3.29 23.85 -26.13
CA LEU A 957 -4.42 23.14 -25.51
C LEU A 957 -4.01 21.71 -25.19
N CYS A 958 -4.29 21.27 -23.96
CA CYS A 958 -3.96 19.92 -23.49
C CYS A 958 -5.25 19.24 -23.02
N ILE A 959 -6.05 18.77 -23.99
CA ILE A 959 -7.38 18.17 -23.76
C ILE A 959 -7.40 16.73 -24.31
N GLY A 960 -7.45 15.70 -23.47
CA GLY A 960 -7.48 14.30 -23.94
C GLY A 960 -8.84 13.84 -24.47
N ALA A 961 -9.94 14.29 -23.86
CA ALA A 961 -11.31 13.91 -24.24
C ALA A 961 -12.34 14.95 -23.77
N VAL A 962 -13.47 15.03 -24.47
CA VAL A 962 -14.65 15.84 -24.09
C VAL A 962 -15.88 14.96 -24.19
N LEU A 963 -16.64 14.84 -23.10
CA LEU A 963 -17.81 13.97 -23.05
C LEU A 963 -18.83 14.44 -22.00
N HIS A 964 -20.05 13.92 -22.11
CA HIS A 964 -21.09 14.09 -21.12
C HIS A 964 -20.78 13.36 -19.82
N ARG A 965 -21.26 13.91 -18.69
CA ARG A 965 -21.12 13.24 -17.40
C ARG A 965 -21.76 11.85 -17.39
N ALA A 966 -22.89 11.65 -18.08
CA ALA A 966 -23.49 10.32 -18.22
C ALA A 966 -22.54 9.30 -18.87
N GLN A 967 -21.80 9.69 -19.91
CA GLN A 967 -20.81 8.82 -20.56
C GLN A 967 -19.63 8.51 -19.63
N LEU A 968 -19.20 9.48 -18.80
CA LEU A 968 -18.15 9.25 -17.79
C LEU A 968 -18.60 8.24 -16.74
N LEU A 969 -19.82 8.39 -16.21
CA LEU A 969 -20.39 7.48 -15.22
C LEU A 969 -20.54 6.07 -15.80
N GLN A 970 -20.99 5.94 -17.05
CA GLN A 970 -21.02 4.65 -17.74
C GLN A 970 -19.63 4.02 -17.82
N MET A 971 -18.61 4.80 -18.20
CA MET A 971 -17.24 4.31 -18.28
C MET A 971 -16.71 3.83 -16.91
N LEU A 972 -17.08 4.51 -15.82
CA LEU A 972 -16.74 4.09 -14.46
C LEU A 972 -17.51 2.83 -14.03
N MET A 973 -18.78 2.68 -14.42
CA MET A 973 -19.57 1.46 -14.19
C MET A 973 -18.96 0.26 -14.91
N ASP A 974 -18.55 0.44 -16.16
CA ASP A 974 -17.95 -0.63 -16.96
C ASP A 974 -16.55 -1.02 -16.44
N LEU A 975 -15.78 -0.05 -15.95
CA LEU A 975 -14.45 -0.30 -15.38
C LEU A 975 -14.50 -0.89 -13.97
N PHE A 976 -15.50 -0.48 -13.19
CA PHE A 976 -15.61 -0.82 -11.78
C PHE A 976 -17.04 -1.17 -11.37
N PRO A 977 -17.57 -2.31 -11.88
CA PRO A 977 -18.95 -2.72 -11.61
C PRO A 977 -19.23 -3.02 -10.13
N GLN A 978 -18.19 -3.19 -9.31
CA GLN A 978 -18.30 -3.42 -7.88
C GLN A 978 -18.73 -2.19 -7.06
N TYR A 979 -18.71 -0.99 -7.64
CA TYR A 979 -19.13 0.23 -6.95
C TYR A 979 -20.57 0.61 -7.28
N THR A 980 -21.28 1.14 -6.28
CA THR A 980 -22.64 1.66 -6.47
C THR A 980 -22.60 3.07 -7.06
N ILE A 981 -22.56 3.14 -8.38
CA ILE A 981 -22.55 4.40 -9.14
C ILE A 981 -23.99 4.78 -9.50
N ALA A 982 -24.33 6.06 -9.41
CA ALA A 982 -25.65 6.55 -9.80
C ALA A 982 -25.93 6.25 -11.28
N ALA A 983 -27.01 5.51 -11.55
CA ALA A 983 -27.36 5.04 -12.89
C ALA A 983 -27.86 6.13 -13.85
N LYS A 984 -28.26 7.31 -13.32
CA LYS A 984 -28.83 8.40 -14.12
C LYS A 984 -28.35 9.78 -13.67
N CYS A 985 -28.18 10.67 -14.64
CA CYS A 985 -28.02 12.10 -14.39
C CYS A 985 -29.40 12.77 -14.23
N ASP A 986 -29.47 13.86 -13.46
CA ASP A 986 -30.68 14.71 -13.37
C ASP A 986 -30.57 15.86 -14.36
N ASP A 987 -31.37 15.77 -15.43
CA ASP A 987 -31.35 16.73 -16.54
C ASP A 987 -32.42 17.82 -16.40
N LYS A 988 -33.34 17.70 -15.43
CA LYS A 988 -34.49 18.61 -15.22
C LYS A 988 -35.20 19.03 -16.54
N GLY A 989 -35.28 18.14 -17.52
CA GLY A 989 -35.88 18.41 -18.83
C GLY A 989 -35.08 19.32 -19.77
N LYS A 990 -33.79 19.61 -19.49
CA LYS A 990 -32.93 20.37 -20.40
C LYS A 990 -32.40 19.49 -21.53
N PRO A 991 -32.37 19.98 -22.79
CA PRO A 991 -31.81 19.22 -23.90
C PRO A 991 -30.30 18.98 -23.71
N MET A 992 -29.84 17.81 -24.14
CA MET A 992 -28.41 17.44 -24.15
C MET A 992 -27.64 18.43 -25.01
N VAL A 993 -26.71 19.16 -24.40
CA VAL A 993 -25.83 20.11 -25.12
C VAL A 993 -24.73 19.33 -25.84
N LYS A 994 -24.58 19.53 -27.14
CA LYS A 994 -23.53 18.89 -27.95
C LYS A 994 -22.14 19.11 -27.31
N PRO A 995 -21.31 18.06 -27.15
CA PRO A 995 -19.91 18.22 -26.75
C PRO A 995 -19.16 19.13 -27.73
N TYR A 996 -18.44 20.13 -27.22
CA TYR A 996 -17.65 21.03 -28.05
C TYR A 996 -16.47 20.31 -28.69
N GLU A 997 -16.14 20.72 -29.90
CA GLU A 997 -14.93 20.26 -30.60
C GLU A 997 -13.72 21.06 -30.13
N PHE A 998 -12.53 20.46 -30.24
CA PHE A 998 -11.28 21.10 -29.86
C PHE A 998 -10.13 20.63 -30.75
N SER A 999 -9.09 21.46 -30.85
CA SER A 999 -7.84 21.14 -31.53
C SER A 999 -6.69 21.06 -30.54
N ASN A 1000 -5.93 19.95 -30.58
CA ASN A 1000 -4.62 19.85 -29.92
C ASN A 1000 -3.49 19.74 -30.95
N GLN A 1001 -3.72 20.21 -32.19
CA GLN A 1001 -2.79 19.96 -33.29
C GLN A 1001 -1.38 20.44 -32.94
N ARG A 1002 -1.25 21.61 -32.29
CA ARG A 1002 0.04 22.14 -31.87
C ARG A 1002 0.82 21.24 -30.92
N LEU A 1003 0.16 20.54 -29.99
CA LEU A 1003 0.85 19.56 -29.12
C LEU A 1003 1.16 18.26 -29.85
N LYS A 1004 0.27 17.82 -30.76
CA LYS A 1004 0.52 16.65 -31.61
C LYS A 1004 1.73 16.86 -32.52
N ASP A 1005 1.90 18.06 -33.07
CA ASP A 1005 3.05 18.45 -33.90
C ASP A 1005 4.36 18.49 -33.10
N LEU A 1006 4.29 18.61 -31.76
CA LEU A 1006 5.43 18.44 -30.87
C LEU A 1006 5.69 16.96 -30.50
N GLY A 1007 4.89 16.03 -31.00
CA GLY A 1007 5.00 14.60 -30.75
C GLY A 1007 4.30 14.13 -29.48
N LEU A 1008 3.33 14.88 -28.94
CA LEU A 1008 2.55 14.43 -27.79
C LEU A 1008 1.43 13.47 -28.21
N GLU A 1009 1.50 12.25 -27.70
CA GLU A 1009 0.41 11.29 -27.74
C GLU A 1009 -0.39 11.33 -26.43
N PHE A 1010 -1.72 11.41 -26.57
CA PHE A 1010 -2.64 11.47 -25.44
C PHE A 1010 -3.03 10.08 -24.95
N THR A 1011 -2.99 9.90 -23.64
CA THR A 1011 -3.43 8.69 -22.96
C THR A 1011 -4.96 8.58 -23.05
N PRO A 1012 -5.51 7.40 -23.40
CA PRO A 1012 -6.96 7.21 -23.41
C PRO A 1012 -7.59 7.46 -22.04
N LEU A 1013 -8.68 8.24 -21.98
CA LEU A 1013 -9.35 8.60 -20.72
C LEU A 1013 -9.72 7.37 -19.87
N ARG A 1014 -10.15 6.28 -20.52
CA ARG A 1014 -10.48 5.03 -19.82
C ARG A 1014 -9.31 4.51 -18.99
N LYS A 1015 -8.08 4.58 -19.52
CA LYS A 1015 -6.85 4.20 -18.80
C LYS A 1015 -6.55 5.20 -17.68
N SER A 1016 -6.70 6.49 -17.92
CA SER A 1016 -6.49 7.54 -16.90
C SER A 1016 -7.42 7.36 -15.69
N LEU A 1017 -8.70 7.04 -15.93
CA LEU A 1017 -9.68 6.73 -14.89
C LEU A 1017 -9.31 5.47 -14.13
N TYR A 1018 -8.93 4.41 -14.86
CA TYR A 1018 -8.51 3.17 -14.23
C TYR A 1018 -7.33 3.38 -13.29
N ASP A 1019 -6.25 3.99 -13.78
CA ASP A 1019 -5.04 4.25 -12.99
C ASP A 1019 -5.32 5.17 -11.79
N ALA A 1020 -6.22 6.15 -11.95
CA ALA A 1020 -6.63 7.03 -10.85
C ALA A 1020 -7.36 6.26 -9.74
N VAL A 1021 -8.30 5.38 -10.10
CA VAL A 1021 -9.09 4.60 -9.14
C VAL A 1021 -8.24 3.55 -8.44
N MET A 1022 -7.40 2.82 -9.18
CA MET A 1022 -6.45 1.88 -8.60
C MET A 1022 -5.48 2.59 -7.65
N CYS A 1023 -5.03 3.80 -8.00
CA CYS A 1023 -4.21 4.63 -7.12
C CYS A 1023 -4.97 5.04 -5.85
N MET A 1024 -6.24 5.44 -5.96
CA MET A 1024 -7.08 5.79 -4.82
C MET A 1024 -7.32 4.59 -3.90
N GLN A 1025 -7.59 3.40 -4.45
CA GLN A 1025 -7.70 2.16 -3.69
C GLN A 1025 -6.40 1.85 -2.93
N ARG A 1026 -5.26 1.90 -3.63
CA ARG A 1026 -3.93 1.66 -3.02
C ARG A 1026 -3.60 2.65 -1.91
N ASN A 1027 -4.06 3.89 -2.04
CA ASN A 1027 -3.84 4.94 -1.05
C ASN A 1027 -4.89 4.95 0.08
N GLY A 1028 -5.86 4.01 0.06
CA GLY A 1028 -6.90 3.88 1.08
C GLY A 1028 -8.04 4.90 0.97
N HIS A 1029 -8.17 5.58 -0.17
CA HIS A 1029 -9.24 6.56 -0.42
C HIS A 1029 -10.53 5.93 -0.95
N LEU A 1030 -10.45 4.70 -1.48
CA LEU A 1030 -11.59 3.92 -1.93
C LEU A 1030 -11.47 2.50 -1.36
N PRO A 1031 -12.59 1.90 -0.90
CA PRO A 1031 -12.57 0.52 -0.41
C PRO A 1031 -12.25 -0.43 -1.56
N VAL A 1032 -11.40 -1.42 -1.31
CA VAL A 1032 -11.17 -2.52 -2.25
C VAL A 1032 -12.34 -3.49 -2.10
N VAL A 1033 -13.36 -3.31 -2.94
CA VAL A 1033 -14.48 -4.26 -3.00
C VAL A 1033 -14.04 -5.40 -3.93
N LEU A 1034 -13.66 -6.52 -3.32
CA LEU A 1034 -13.41 -7.76 -4.07
C LEU A 1034 -14.78 -8.27 -4.57
N PRO A 1035 -14.90 -8.64 -5.86
CA PRO A 1035 -16.14 -9.17 -6.41
C PRO A 1035 -16.57 -10.48 -5.75
#